data_AF-A0A514WUQ6-F1
#
_entry.id   AF-A0A514WUQ6-F1
#
_cell.length_a   1.000
_cell.length_b   1.000
_cell.length_c   1.000
_cell.angle_alpha   90.00
_cell.angle_beta   90.00
_cell.angle_gamma   90.00
#
_symmetry.space_group_name_H-M   'P 1'
#
loop_
_entity.id
_entity.type
_entity.pdbx_description
1 polymer ?
#
loop_
_entity_poly.entity_id
_entity_poly.type
_entity_poly.pdbx_seq_one_letter_code
_entity_poly.pdbx_strand_id
1 'polypeptide(L)'
;MSVLKTVNTFCLFAALVLSSSLALTQVNTNQTLNNLRITNRAQCALDSDIPTDSAFMILDGYNAGKLGNSLAKNMGLDEASMSSDMMKEFRLSVSHLTLTIVNKLLTGKLPLLPMNLKDAKLLRYKSLADKCGDKVYCSDISNFLSQAWALSEQSGITSKSPEWKSLDNITTANFMSDLGARRVGCYYLKRFSPLQGQLQNSTIDAAALQEMAVAYLEKEKYITSCYDQDETLDSRNVALQIDLKTGDQDNWNAKGFDFWNSVKIYLSWAWRNTQVPNQMSQRFGEVFKSLALEESMMFIPNGCKSITKPGCDMEHLSLNNLRELAKQDQSQNNTSAQVPQSPEKTALERGARGVNNDFLNTRGYMTASEWVDNFRKNFVATRGSIKNRLQSSVQFMNVMTDTMNAATLAEYVKPLALASNQTSIQRDELYYLCTEIRLAGDKRLDFMKTDIDNIGGLKNMTKALDNSKYTIQDFVGYFDTLSKTVLPLCDQLEKTNMWQAANYTVNKQGFNQWAKEVLNIVPEQTQGADATVPAYTPQIYGGSALLVWNADLGNQSGNIICASGIDCARGVVKALVDLYAVSQYADAYLPVSSTAASPDVFNPYSELKACKMYDPWYQTKRANRVFMADLASTALFGWNFMPIYIDADYTPPKVTSFQRLLKDGVIKFDPNIEKSKMVASVVADFGPLTGAPCAVSIAPNAKEFNFLAFDGITVNYCDARTKTGATSSGANNITYDPNKTRSYCGGCSLNFVGVASGVASSTAATSFNPIKMGVYLFRAVYRFVTAKKDPVNVPKAFNVDLAKVADTYRRYGTIPKDCVDQLGQGLKCFQDICSAKAADYFERLTGGKVTEITIQDATQSNERQFNNNSYSRRAWVKSDLCQGETIFNFYCRDNGSGFQVPSERLYGFSGTCKRIIKEGNWK
;
A
#
# COMPACT_ATOMS: atom_id res chain seq x y z
N MET A 1 17.00 -56.67 -36.64
CA MET A 1 15.89 -56.25 -35.75
C MET A 1 16.17 -54.92 -35.01
N SER A 2 16.98 -54.02 -35.59
CA SER A 2 17.38 -52.72 -35.02
C SER A 2 17.09 -51.53 -35.94
N VAL A 3 16.30 -51.72 -37.01
CA VAL A 3 16.00 -50.66 -38.00
C VAL A 3 14.56 -50.15 -37.92
N LEU A 4 13.66 -50.86 -37.20
CA LEU A 4 12.26 -50.43 -37.06
C LEU A 4 11.98 -49.48 -35.87
N LYS A 5 12.94 -49.24 -34.96
CA LYS A 5 12.75 -48.31 -33.82
C LYS A 5 13.18 -46.88 -34.11
N THR A 6 14.01 -46.65 -35.13
CA THR A 6 14.51 -45.31 -35.46
C THR A 6 13.59 -44.54 -36.41
N VAL A 7 12.72 -45.24 -37.15
CA VAL A 7 11.79 -44.60 -38.10
C VAL A 7 10.52 -44.07 -37.40
N ASN A 8 10.05 -44.72 -36.32
CA ASN A 8 8.87 -44.23 -35.59
C ASN A 8 9.15 -42.99 -34.72
N THR A 9 10.38 -42.77 -34.25
CA THR A 9 10.74 -41.58 -33.46
C THR A 9 11.02 -40.37 -34.35
N PHE A 10 11.51 -40.57 -35.58
CA PHE A 10 11.72 -39.50 -36.55
C PHE A 10 10.42 -39.08 -37.27
N CYS A 11 9.50 -40.00 -37.53
CA CYS A 11 8.19 -39.66 -38.08
C CYS A 11 7.27 -38.93 -37.09
N LEU A 12 7.40 -39.17 -35.77
CA LEU A 12 6.65 -38.39 -34.76
C LEU A 12 7.16 -36.95 -34.63
N PHE A 13 8.44 -36.68 -34.88
CA PHE A 13 9.00 -35.33 -34.87
C PHE A 13 8.79 -34.58 -36.20
N ALA A 14 8.81 -35.28 -37.34
CA ALA A 14 8.55 -34.66 -38.65
C ALA A 14 7.06 -34.31 -38.88
N ALA A 15 6.13 -35.02 -38.23
CA ALA A 15 4.70 -34.71 -38.27
C ALA A 15 4.30 -33.49 -37.40
N LEU A 16 5.21 -32.98 -36.56
CA LEU A 16 5.00 -31.78 -35.74
C LEU A 16 5.37 -30.47 -36.46
N VAL A 17 5.96 -30.54 -37.66
CA VAL A 17 6.45 -29.35 -38.40
C VAL A 17 5.44 -28.86 -39.46
N LEU A 18 4.33 -29.57 -39.71
CA LEU A 18 3.34 -29.16 -40.70
C LEU A 18 1.92 -29.11 -40.12
N SER A 19 1.30 -27.94 -40.29
CA SER A 19 -0.11 -27.56 -40.03
C SER A 19 -0.43 -26.96 -38.66
N SER A 20 -0.45 -25.63 -38.63
CA SER A 20 -1.68 -24.81 -38.69
C SER A 20 -1.42 -23.49 -37.98
N SER A 21 -1.25 -22.45 -38.79
CA SER A 21 -1.32 -21.06 -38.37
C SER A 21 -2.74 -20.77 -37.85
N LEU A 22 -2.96 -21.06 -36.58
CA LEU A 22 -4.10 -20.52 -35.85
C LEU A 22 -3.88 -19.01 -35.74
N ALA A 23 -4.77 -18.26 -36.38
CA ALA A 23 -4.80 -16.82 -36.32
C ALA A 23 -4.86 -16.39 -34.85
N LEU A 24 -3.73 -15.94 -34.31
CA LEU A 24 -3.70 -15.07 -33.14
C LEU A 24 -4.69 -13.96 -33.42
N THR A 25 -5.78 -13.90 -32.66
CA THR A 25 -6.59 -12.69 -32.58
C THR A 25 -5.66 -11.57 -32.16
N GLN A 26 -5.21 -10.78 -33.13
CA GLN A 26 -4.42 -9.58 -32.89
C GLN A 26 -5.15 -8.75 -31.83
N VAL A 27 -4.57 -8.69 -30.64
CA VAL A 27 -4.99 -7.72 -29.63
C VAL A 27 -4.65 -6.36 -30.24
N ASN A 28 -5.69 -5.69 -30.72
CA ASN A 28 -5.63 -4.42 -31.40
C ASN A 28 -4.84 -3.43 -30.53
N THR A 29 -3.63 -3.04 -30.96
CA THR A 29 -2.76 -2.05 -30.31
C THR A 29 -3.35 -0.64 -30.30
N ASN A 30 -4.51 -0.46 -30.92
CA ASN A 30 -5.33 0.74 -30.90
C ASN A 30 -6.15 0.94 -29.62
N GLN A 31 -5.98 0.11 -28.58
CA GLN A 31 -6.63 0.35 -27.30
C GLN A 31 -5.98 1.54 -26.57
N THR A 32 -6.81 2.51 -26.21
CA THR A 32 -6.44 3.73 -25.46
C THR A 32 -6.12 3.40 -24.01
N LEU A 33 -5.03 3.93 -23.48
CA LEU A 33 -4.72 3.92 -22.04
C LEU A 33 -5.92 4.39 -21.21
N ASN A 34 -6.05 3.87 -20.00
CA ASN A 34 -7.04 4.39 -19.06
C ASN A 34 -6.76 5.87 -18.73
N ASN A 35 -7.80 6.60 -18.34
CA ASN A 35 -7.63 7.96 -17.86
C ASN A 35 -6.76 7.99 -16.60
N LEU A 36 -5.89 9.00 -16.49
CA LEU A 36 -5.00 9.12 -15.34
C LEU A 36 -5.75 9.74 -14.16
N ARG A 37 -5.87 8.97 -13.08
CA ARG A 37 -6.53 9.41 -11.85
C ARG A 37 -5.51 10.03 -10.89
N ILE A 38 -5.27 11.33 -11.05
CA ILE A 38 -4.36 12.09 -10.20
C ILE A 38 -5.10 12.51 -8.93
N THR A 39 -4.52 12.18 -7.78
CA THR A 39 -5.15 12.42 -6.47
C THR A 39 -4.17 13.02 -5.49
N ASN A 40 -4.69 13.84 -4.59
CA ASN A 40 -3.92 14.29 -3.43
C ASN A 40 -4.00 13.25 -2.28
N ARG A 41 -3.27 13.49 -1.19
CA ARG A 41 -3.16 12.51 -0.09
C ARG A 41 -4.51 12.11 0.51
N ALA A 42 -5.41 13.08 0.72
CA ALA A 42 -6.70 12.82 1.35
C ALA A 42 -7.62 11.98 0.44
N GLN A 43 -7.63 12.28 -0.85
CA GLN A 43 -8.39 11.49 -1.82
C GLN A 43 -7.77 10.11 -2.06
N CYS A 44 -6.44 10.01 -2.07
CA CYS A 44 -5.74 8.74 -2.20
C CYS A 44 -6.14 7.75 -1.09
N ALA A 45 -6.22 8.24 0.15
CA ALA A 45 -6.75 7.45 1.26
C ALA A 45 -8.21 7.06 1.03
N LEU A 46 -9.07 7.93 0.48
CA LEU A 46 -10.44 7.53 0.14
C LEU A 46 -10.47 6.40 -0.90
N ASP A 47 -9.65 6.53 -1.93
CA ASP A 47 -9.58 5.59 -3.06
C ASP A 47 -8.96 4.24 -2.67
N SER A 48 -8.20 4.14 -1.58
CA SER A 48 -7.60 2.87 -1.13
C SER A 48 -8.62 1.78 -0.81
N ASP A 49 -9.85 2.16 -0.47
CA ASP A 49 -10.92 1.19 -0.18
C ASP A 49 -11.69 0.77 -1.43
N ILE A 50 -11.25 1.22 -2.61
CA ILE A 50 -11.89 0.97 -3.91
C ILE A 50 -11.01 0.02 -4.72
N PRO A 51 -11.59 -0.96 -5.44
CA PRO A 51 -10.82 -1.86 -6.28
C PRO A 51 -10.17 -1.15 -7.46
N THR A 52 -8.90 -1.44 -7.73
CA THR A 52 -8.14 -0.82 -8.83
C THR A 52 -8.61 -1.28 -10.20
N ASP A 53 -8.75 -0.37 -11.15
CA ASP A 53 -9.03 -0.63 -12.57
C ASP A 53 -7.75 -0.67 -13.42
N SER A 54 -6.58 -0.50 -12.80
CA SER A 54 -5.28 -0.65 -13.44
C SER A 54 -4.27 -1.26 -12.47
N ALA A 55 -3.49 -2.24 -12.93
CA ALA A 55 -2.49 -2.91 -12.12
C ALA A 55 -1.22 -3.16 -12.93
N PHE A 56 -0.08 -3.06 -12.26
CA PHE A 56 1.18 -3.60 -12.76
C PHE A 56 1.28 -5.08 -12.43
N MET A 57 1.71 -5.88 -13.39
CA MET A 57 2.16 -7.24 -13.18
C MET A 57 3.70 -7.23 -13.31
N ILE A 58 4.37 -7.37 -12.18
CA ILE A 58 5.84 -7.47 -12.12
C ILE A 58 6.18 -8.95 -12.30
N LEU A 59 6.93 -9.28 -13.35
CA LEU A 59 7.36 -10.65 -13.65
C LEU A 59 8.87 -10.81 -13.51
N ASP A 60 9.27 -12.00 -13.08
CA ASP A 60 10.66 -12.44 -12.96
C ASP A 60 10.90 -13.73 -13.75
N GLY A 61 11.60 -13.57 -14.88
CA GLY A 61 11.99 -14.67 -15.75
C GLY A 61 13.16 -15.51 -15.23
N TYR A 62 13.80 -15.17 -14.10
CA TYR A 62 15.02 -15.82 -13.63
C TYR A 62 14.88 -17.35 -13.50
N ASN A 63 13.78 -17.85 -12.93
CA ASN A 63 13.55 -19.28 -12.77
C ASN A 63 13.40 -20.00 -14.13
N ALA A 64 12.74 -19.36 -15.09
CA ALA A 64 12.62 -19.88 -16.46
C ALA A 64 13.98 -19.91 -17.17
N GLY A 65 14.79 -18.84 -17.02
CA GLY A 65 16.14 -18.80 -17.57
C GLY A 65 17.10 -19.80 -16.94
N LYS A 66 17.04 -19.98 -15.61
CA LYS A 66 17.84 -21.00 -14.90
C LYS A 66 17.51 -22.42 -15.39
N LEU A 67 16.22 -22.69 -15.61
CA LEU A 67 15.76 -23.94 -16.20
C LEU A 67 16.28 -24.09 -17.63
N GLY A 68 16.23 -23.04 -18.46
CA GLY A 68 16.80 -23.03 -19.81
C GLY A 68 18.30 -23.27 -19.85
N ASN A 69 19.06 -22.61 -18.98
CA ASN A 69 20.50 -22.86 -18.81
C ASN A 69 20.75 -24.33 -18.45
N SER A 70 20.00 -24.88 -17.49
CA SER A 70 20.16 -26.28 -17.06
C SER A 70 19.83 -27.27 -18.19
N LEU A 71 18.78 -27.00 -18.96
CA LEU A 71 18.39 -27.82 -20.11
C LEU A 71 19.43 -27.75 -21.22
N ALA A 72 19.91 -26.55 -21.57
CA ALA A 72 20.94 -26.37 -22.59
C ALA A 72 22.23 -27.09 -22.22
N LYS A 73 22.67 -26.98 -20.97
CA LYS A 73 23.85 -27.69 -20.45
C LYS A 73 23.71 -29.20 -20.59
N ASN A 74 22.53 -29.75 -20.28
CA ASN A 74 22.25 -31.19 -20.43
C ASN A 74 22.17 -31.64 -21.89
N MET A 75 21.84 -30.75 -22.82
CA MET A 75 21.68 -31.03 -24.25
C MET A 75 22.92 -30.66 -25.09
N GLY A 76 23.94 -30.05 -24.49
CA GLY A 76 25.10 -29.52 -25.22
C GLY A 76 24.77 -28.36 -26.16
N LEU A 77 23.76 -27.55 -25.82
CA LEU A 77 23.31 -26.38 -26.58
C LEU A 77 23.85 -25.09 -25.96
N ASP A 78 23.70 -23.95 -26.67
CA ASP A 78 24.07 -22.64 -26.12
C ASP A 78 23.19 -22.26 -24.91
N GLU A 79 23.84 -22.15 -23.76
CA GLU A 79 23.23 -21.82 -22.49
C GLU A 79 22.62 -20.41 -22.46
N ALA A 80 23.27 -19.44 -23.11
CA ALA A 80 22.86 -18.05 -23.07
C ALA A 80 21.61 -17.83 -23.94
N SER A 81 21.64 -18.32 -25.18
CA SER A 81 20.48 -18.27 -26.08
C SER A 81 19.27 -19.01 -25.49
N MET A 82 19.44 -20.24 -24.98
CA MET A 82 18.32 -21.00 -24.40
C MET A 82 17.71 -20.31 -23.18
N SER A 83 18.55 -19.73 -22.32
CA SER A 83 18.10 -18.98 -21.15
C SER A 83 17.27 -17.76 -21.56
N SER A 84 17.75 -16.99 -22.54
CA SER A 84 17.04 -15.82 -23.08
C SER A 84 15.71 -16.19 -23.74
N ASP A 85 15.70 -17.23 -24.58
CA ASP A 85 14.49 -17.73 -25.23
C ASP A 85 13.43 -18.18 -24.22
N MET A 86 13.83 -18.95 -23.21
CA MET A 86 12.91 -19.40 -22.16
C MET A 86 12.37 -18.24 -21.32
N MET A 87 13.17 -17.22 -21.02
CA MET A 87 12.66 -16.01 -20.34
C MET A 87 11.62 -15.28 -21.19
N LYS A 88 11.90 -15.09 -22.48
CA LYS A 88 10.99 -14.43 -23.44
C LYS A 88 9.68 -15.19 -23.59
N GLU A 89 9.74 -16.50 -23.85
CA GLU A 89 8.54 -17.34 -23.99
C GLU A 89 7.76 -17.46 -22.68
N PHE A 90 8.44 -17.45 -21.52
CA PHE A 90 7.79 -17.40 -20.21
C PHE A 90 6.99 -16.11 -20.05
N ARG A 91 7.61 -14.94 -20.30
CA ARG A 91 6.92 -13.63 -20.29
C ARG A 91 5.67 -13.65 -21.14
N LEU A 92 5.78 -14.10 -22.40
CA LEU A 92 4.67 -14.13 -23.35
C LEU A 92 3.56 -15.09 -22.90
N SER A 93 3.92 -16.27 -22.39
CA SER A 93 2.97 -17.27 -21.90
C SER A 93 2.17 -16.77 -20.70
N VAL A 94 2.85 -16.12 -19.75
CA VAL A 94 2.22 -15.52 -18.57
C VAL A 94 1.30 -14.38 -18.97
N SER A 95 1.76 -13.45 -19.83
CA SER A 95 0.92 -12.37 -20.37
C SER A 95 -0.34 -12.90 -21.03
N HIS A 96 -0.20 -13.94 -21.86
CA HIS A 96 -1.33 -14.54 -22.58
C HIS A 96 -2.34 -15.20 -21.65
N LEU A 97 -1.86 -15.98 -20.68
CA LEU A 97 -2.73 -16.62 -19.70
C LEU A 97 -3.49 -15.60 -18.87
N THR A 98 -2.81 -14.57 -18.36
CA THR A 98 -3.43 -13.49 -17.59
C THR A 98 -4.53 -12.79 -18.39
N LEU A 99 -4.27 -12.40 -19.64
CA LEU A 99 -5.30 -11.76 -20.47
C LEU A 99 -6.45 -12.70 -20.82
N THR A 100 -6.19 -13.99 -21.02
CA THR A 100 -7.24 -14.99 -21.26
C THR A 100 -8.20 -15.07 -20.08
N ILE A 101 -7.67 -15.11 -18.85
CA ILE A 101 -8.45 -15.14 -17.62
C ILE A 101 -9.24 -13.84 -17.45
N VAL A 102 -8.56 -12.69 -17.57
CA VAL A 102 -9.20 -11.36 -17.48
C VAL A 102 -10.35 -11.25 -18.47
N ASN A 103 -10.13 -11.63 -19.74
CA ASN A 103 -11.18 -11.61 -20.76
C ASN A 103 -12.34 -12.56 -20.43
N LYS A 104 -12.07 -13.78 -19.97
CA LYS A 104 -13.13 -14.73 -19.55
C LYS A 104 -13.96 -14.19 -18.38
N LEU A 105 -13.34 -13.53 -17.41
CA LEU A 105 -14.05 -12.93 -16.27
C LEU A 105 -14.92 -11.73 -16.71
N LEU A 106 -14.37 -10.84 -17.55
CA LEU A 106 -15.10 -9.67 -18.04
C LEU A 106 -16.28 -10.04 -18.95
N THR A 107 -16.08 -11.04 -19.82
CA THR A 107 -17.13 -11.52 -20.73
C THR A 107 -18.17 -12.43 -20.07
N GLY A 108 -18.05 -12.68 -18.76
CA GLY A 108 -18.98 -13.54 -18.04
C GLY A 108 -18.88 -15.02 -18.40
N LYS A 109 -17.72 -15.48 -18.90
CA LYS A 109 -17.41 -16.89 -19.15
C LYS A 109 -16.82 -17.60 -17.94
N LEU A 110 -16.21 -16.87 -17.02
CA LEU A 110 -15.77 -17.40 -15.72
C LEU A 110 -16.49 -16.66 -14.59
N PRO A 111 -16.93 -17.38 -13.53
CA PRO A 111 -17.55 -16.77 -12.37
C PRO A 111 -16.49 -16.13 -11.46
N LEU A 112 -16.89 -15.05 -10.80
CA LEU A 112 -16.16 -14.40 -9.74
C LEU A 112 -16.18 -15.26 -8.48
N LEU A 113 -14.99 -15.48 -7.93
CA LEU A 113 -14.75 -16.18 -6.68
C LEU A 113 -14.60 -15.15 -5.55
N PRO A 114 -15.48 -15.18 -4.53
CA PRO A 114 -15.52 -14.15 -3.51
C PRO A 114 -14.24 -14.14 -2.67
N MET A 115 -13.72 -12.95 -2.40
CA MET A 115 -12.60 -12.74 -1.49
C MET A 115 -13.05 -12.94 -0.02
N ASN A 116 -14.25 -12.47 0.33
CA ASN A 116 -14.82 -12.64 1.66
C ASN A 116 -15.71 -13.89 1.72
N LEU A 117 -15.20 -14.95 2.34
CA LEU A 117 -15.92 -16.23 2.48
C LEU A 117 -17.07 -16.18 3.50
N LYS A 118 -17.11 -15.17 4.40
CA LYS A 118 -18.16 -15.11 5.45
C LYS A 118 -19.55 -14.97 4.84
N ASP A 119 -19.70 -14.07 3.89
CA ASP A 119 -20.97 -13.71 3.24
C ASP A 119 -21.13 -14.35 1.84
N ALA A 120 -20.21 -15.25 1.48
CA ALA A 120 -20.19 -15.89 0.17
C ALA A 120 -21.43 -16.77 -0.07
N LYS A 121 -22.10 -16.53 -1.20
CA LYS A 121 -23.28 -17.31 -1.65
C LYS A 121 -22.92 -18.60 -2.42
N LEU A 122 -21.64 -18.79 -2.75
CA LEU A 122 -21.10 -19.98 -3.40
C LEU A 122 -20.76 -21.03 -2.33
N LEU A 123 -21.74 -21.86 -1.96
CA LEU A 123 -21.67 -22.74 -0.78
C LEU A 123 -20.62 -23.84 -0.93
N ARG A 124 -20.53 -24.45 -2.11
CA ARG A 124 -19.54 -25.49 -2.42
C ARG A 124 -18.14 -24.88 -2.44
N TYR A 125 -17.94 -23.78 -3.17
CA TYR A 125 -16.66 -23.08 -3.20
C TYR A 125 -16.23 -22.65 -1.80
N LYS A 126 -17.13 -22.05 -1.00
CA LYS A 126 -16.87 -21.67 0.38
C LYS A 126 -16.43 -22.87 1.22
N SER A 127 -17.18 -23.96 1.19
CA SER A 127 -16.84 -25.17 1.94
C SER A 127 -15.49 -25.75 1.53
N LEU A 128 -15.15 -25.73 0.23
CA LEU A 128 -13.87 -26.20 -0.26
C LEU A 128 -12.74 -25.24 0.14
N ALA A 129 -12.94 -23.92 0.02
CA ALA A 129 -12.01 -22.89 0.44
C ALA A 129 -11.70 -22.96 1.94
N ASP A 130 -12.72 -23.12 2.78
CA ASP A 130 -12.56 -23.29 4.23
C ASP A 130 -11.83 -24.59 4.57
N LYS A 131 -12.12 -25.69 3.87
CA LYS A 131 -11.46 -27.00 4.07
C LYS A 131 -10.00 -27.00 3.62
N CYS A 132 -9.71 -26.34 2.50
CA CYS A 132 -8.37 -26.27 1.93
C CYS A 132 -7.49 -25.27 2.68
N GLY A 133 -8.07 -24.16 3.17
CA GLY A 133 -7.31 -23.02 3.69
C GLY A 133 -6.23 -22.57 2.70
N ASP A 134 -5.12 -22.05 3.20
CA ASP A 134 -3.96 -21.65 2.37
C ASP A 134 -3.01 -22.84 2.14
N LYS A 135 -3.51 -23.98 1.67
CA LYS A 135 -2.66 -25.08 1.20
C LYS A 135 -2.09 -24.73 -0.18
N VAL A 136 -0.80 -24.99 -0.39
CA VAL A 136 -0.10 -24.80 -1.69
C VAL A 136 -0.79 -25.57 -2.81
N TYR A 137 -1.35 -26.74 -2.51
CA TYR A 137 -2.18 -27.50 -3.43
C TYR A 137 -3.39 -28.08 -2.71
N CYS A 138 -4.57 -27.85 -3.26
CA CYS A 138 -5.79 -28.51 -2.82
C CYS A 138 -6.51 -29.16 -4.00
N SER A 139 -6.53 -30.49 -4.01
CA SER A 139 -7.19 -31.29 -5.05
C SER A 139 -8.68 -30.96 -5.18
N ASP A 140 -9.35 -30.73 -4.05
CA ASP A 140 -10.78 -30.41 -3.98
C ASP A 140 -11.11 -29.07 -4.68
N ILE A 141 -10.34 -28.02 -4.42
CA ILE A 141 -10.46 -26.74 -5.15
C ILE A 141 -10.02 -26.91 -6.61
N SER A 142 -8.95 -27.66 -6.87
CA SER A 142 -8.47 -27.89 -8.24
C SER A 142 -9.54 -28.55 -9.11
N ASN A 143 -10.29 -29.50 -8.57
CA ASN A 143 -11.41 -30.16 -9.26
C ASN A 143 -12.55 -29.17 -9.55
N PHE A 144 -12.88 -28.30 -8.59
CA PHE A 144 -13.87 -27.24 -8.79
C PHE A 144 -13.44 -26.26 -9.90
N LEU A 145 -12.19 -25.80 -9.85
CA LEU A 145 -11.64 -24.88 -10.85
C LEU A 145 -11.55 -25.54 -12.24
N SER A 146 -11.23 -26.84 -12.30
CA SER A 146 -11.25 -27.63 -13.53
C SER A 146 -12.64 -27.69 -14.16
N GLN A 147 -13.68 -27.95 -13.37
CA GLN A 147 -15.06 -27.95 -13.83
C GLN A 147 -15.48 -26.56 -14.33
N ALA A 148 -15.17 -25.51 -13.57
CA ALA A 148 -15.46 -24.13 -13.96
C ALA A 148 -14.73 -23.74 -15.27
N TRP A 149 -13.46 -24.12 -15.40
CA TRP A 149 -12.68 -23.86 -16.61
C TRP A 149 -13.24 -24.59 -17.83
N ALA A 150 -13.56 -25.88 -17.69
CA ALA A 150 -14.13 -26.69 -18.77
C ALA A 150 -15.47 -26.12 -19.27
N LEU A 151 -16.35 -25.68 -18.36
CA LEU A 151 -17.59 -24.99 -18.73
C LEU A 151 -17.31 -23.69 -19.48
N SER A 152 -16.27 -22.94 -19.09
CA SER A 152 -15.90 -21.68 -19.76
C SER A 152 -15.42 -21.85 -21.21
N GLU A 153 -15.01 -23.06 -21.60
CA GLU A 153 -14.57 -23.39 -22.97
C GLU A 153 -15.72 -23.89 -23.85
N GLN A 154 -16.87 -24.24 -23.27
CA GLN A 154 -18.00 -24.70 -24.05
C GLN A 154 -18.58 -23.57 -24.90
N SER A 155 -18.82 -23.87 -26.17
CA SER A 155 -19.40 -22.92 -27.11
C SER A 155 -20.86 -22.63 -26.73
N GLY A 156 -21.25 -21.36 -26.65
CA GLY A 156 -22.61 -20.93 -26.29
C GLY A 156 -22.88 -20.80 -24.79
N ILE A 157 -21.92 -21.13 -23.91
CA ILE A 157 -22.07 -20.85 -22.47
C ILE A 157 -22.07 -19.34 -22.22
N THR A 158 -23.03 -18.91 -21.40
CA THR A 158 -23.20 -17.53 -20.94
C THR A 158 -23.39 -17.49 -19.42
N SER A 159 -23.37 -16.31 -18.82
CA SER A 159 -23.64 -16.11 -17.39
C SER A 159 -25.04 -16.55 -16.93
N LYS A 160 -25.95 -16.88 -17.87
CA LYS A 160 -27.32 -17.36 -17.62
C LYS A 160 -27.48 -18.87 -17.82
N SER A 161 -26.43 -19.57 -18.24
CA SER A 161 -26.45 -20.99 -18.54
C SER A 161 -26.76 -21.83 -17.29
N PRO A 162 -27.70 -22.81 -17.35
CA PRO A 162 -28.12 -23.62 -16.19
C PRO A 162 -26.99 -24.50 -15.62
N GLU A 163 -25.98 -24.82 -16.43
CA GLU A 163 -24.79 -25.58 -16.04
C GLU A 163 -24.04 -24.89 -14.90
N TRP A 164 -23.98 -23.55 -14.88
CA TRP A 164 -23.39 -22.80 -13.78
C TRP A 164 -24.14 -23.00 -12.46
N LYS A 165 -25.47 -23.03 -12.51
CA LYS A 165 -26.31 -23.28 -11.35
C LYS A 165 -26.06 -24.69 -10.80
N SER A 166 -25.82 -25.67 -11.67
CA SER A 166 -25.50 -27.05 -11.27
C SER A 166 -24.14 -27.19 -10.57
N LEU A 167 -23.17 -26.33 -10.89
CA LEU A 167 -21.82 -26.39 -10.32
C LEU A 167 -21.79 -25.97 -8.85
N ASP A 168 -22.40 -24.82 -8.54
CA ASP A 168 -22.45 -24.24 -7.17
C ASP A 168 -23.51 -23.14 -7.01
N ASN A 169 -24.71 -23.34 -7.57
CA ASN A 169 -25.78 -22.33 -7.58
C ASN A 169 -25.33 -20.96 -8.12
N ILE A 170 -24.35 -20.96 -9.03
CA ILE A 170 -23.81 -19.74 -9.63
C ILE A 170 -24.92 -19.07 -10.46
N THR A 171 -25.12 -17.78 -10.22
CA THR A 171 -26.11 -16.94 -10.92
C THR A 171 -25.42 -15.79 -11.65
N THR A 172 -26.18 -14.99 -12.41
CA THR A 172 -25.67 -13.77 -13.05
C THR A 172 -25.01 -12.79 -12.09
N ALA A 173 -25.36 -12.81 -10.80
CA ALA A 173 -24.73 -11.98 -9.77
C ALA A 173 -23.24 -12.31 -9.57
N ASN A 174 -22.83 -13.55 -9.86
CA ASN A 174 -21.46 -14.04 -9.75
C ASN A 174 -20.61 -13.71 -10.98
N PHE A 175 -21.13 -12.97 -11.95
CA PHE A 175 -20.37 -12.55 -13.13
C PHE A 175 -20.27 -11.02 -13.18
N MET A 176 -19.31 -10.51 -13.93
CA MET A 176 -19.29 -9.10 -14.30
C MET A 176 -20.47 -8.81 -15.23
N SER A 177 -21.35 -7.89 -14.83
CA SER A 177 -22.37 -7.33 -15.71
C SER A 177 -21.71 -6.24 -16.58
N ASP A 178 -21.75 -6.43 -17.90
CA ASP A 178 -21.54 -5.38 -18.92
C ASP A 178 -20.11 -4.90 -19.24
N LEU A 179 -19.08 -5.75 -19.08
CA LEU A 179 -17.73 -5.46 -19.59
C LEU A 179 -17.41 -6.33 -20.84
N GLY A 180 -17.60 -5.78 -22.04
CA GLY A 180 -17.20 -6.47 -23.28
C GLY A 180 -15.67 -6.62 -23.41
N ALA A 181 -15.19 -7.68 -24.08
CA ALA A 181 -13.76 -8.04 -24.21
C ALA A 181 -12.82 -6.95 -24.77
N ARG A 182 -13.35 -5.93 -25.47
CA ARG A 182 -12.57 -4.81 -26.05
C ARG A 182 -12.16 -3.75 -25.02
N ARG A 183 -12.09 -4.11 -23.73
CA ARG A 183 -11.91 -3.18 -22.60
C ARG A 183 -10.68 -3.51 -21.75
N VAL A 184 -9.69 -4.20 -22.32
CA VAL A 184 -8.48 -4.64 -21.63
C VAL A 184 -7.23 -4.21 -22.40
N GLY A 185 -6.55 -3.20 -21.88
CA GLY A 185 -5.23 -2.78 -22.33
C GLY A 185 -4.15 -3.62 -21.65
N CYS A 186 -3.12 -3.99 -22.40
CA CYS A 186 -1.98 -4.76 -21.89
C CYS A 186 -0.68 -4.23 -22.51
N TYR A 187 0.13 -3.58 -21.68
CA TYR A 187 1.29 -2.83 -22.13
C TYR A 187 2.55 -3.30 -21.44
N TYR A 188 3.62 -3.52 -22.19
CA TYR A 188 4.96 -3.63 -21.64
C TYR A 188 5.48 -2.22 -21.36
N LEU A 189 5.93 -1.96 -20.12
CA LEU A 189 6.51 -0.69 -19.73
C LEU A 189 8.00 -0.67 -20.06
N LYS A 190 8.39 0.17 -21.01
CA LYS A 190 9.82 0.45 -21.29
C LYS A 190 10.39 1.39 -20.24
N ARG A 191 9.63 2.42 -19.84
CA ARG A 191 10.03 3.43 -18.87
C ARG A 191 8.82 4.01 -18.14
N PHE A 192 8.94 4.21 -16.82
CA PHE A 192 7.96 5.01 -16.07
C PHE A 192 7.99 6.45 -16.55
N SER A 193 6.84 6.98 -16.97
CA SER A 193 6.77 8.28 -17.66
C SER A 193 5.54 9.07 -17.22
N PRO A 194 5.30 10.28 -17.78
CA PRO A 194 4.05 11.00 -17.58
C PRO A 194 2.79 10.20 -17.95
N LEU A 195 2.91 9.10 -18.71
CA LEU A 195 1.81 8.15 -18.96
C LEU A 195 1.33 7.41 -17.69
N GLN A 196 2.14 7.38 -16.64
CA GLN A 196 1.77 6.95 -15.29
C GLN A 196 1.76 8.15 -14.33
N GLY A 197 1.32 9.31 -14.81
CA GLY A 197 1.35 10.58 -14.08
C GLY A 197 0.66 10.55 -12.71
N GLN A 198 -0.30 9.65 -12.49
CA GLN A 198 -0.91 9.39 -11.18
C GLN A 198 0.08 8.93 -10.10
N LEU A 199 1.24 8.37 -10.46
CA LEU A 199 2.28 7.97 -9.50
C LEU A 199 3.22 9.14 -9.13
N GLN A 200 3.21 10.20 -9.93
CA GLN A 200 4.25 11.23 -9.95
C GLN A 200 3.72 12.62 -9.61
N ASN A 201 2.43 12.86 -9.83
CA ASN A 201 1.79 14.15 -9.63
C ASN A 201 0.68 14.06 -8.59
N SER A 202 0.66 14.98 -7.62
CA SER A 202 -0.43 15.15 -6.65
C SER A 202 -1.45 16.23 -7.04
N THR A 203 -1.09 17.06 -8.03
CA THR A 203 -1.87 18.18 -8.56
C THR A 203 -1.66 18.28 -10.06
N ILE A 204 -2.51 19.04 -10.75
CA ILE A 204 -2.39 19.28 -12.17
C ILE A 204 -2.16 20.77 -12.43
N ASP A 205 -1.21 21.05 -13.31
CA ASP A 205 -1.00 22.35 -13.93
C ASP A 205 -0.76 22.19 -15.45
N ALA A 206 -0.62 23.32 -16.14
CA ALA A 206 -0.39 23.32 -17.58
C ALA A 206 0.91 22.60 -18.00
N ALA A 207 1.96 22.68 -17.18
CA ALA A 207 3.24 22.04 -17.46
C ALA A 207 3.13 20.51 -17.37
N ALA A 208 2.51 20.00 -16.30
CA ALA A 208 2.27 18.56 -16.12
C ALA A 208 1.38 18.00 -17.26
N LEU A 209 0.32 18.72 -17.66
CA LEU A 209 -0.50 18.32 -18.79
C LEU A 209 0.27 18.33 -20.12
N GLN A 210 1.17 19.29 -20.30
CA GLN A 210 2.02 19.35 -21.48
C GLN A 210 3.01 18.18 -21.54
N GLU A 211 3.64 17.81 -20.42
CA GLU A 211 4.49 16.61 -20.33
C GLU A 211 3.70 15.34 -20.68
N MET A 212 2.47 15.22 -20.16
CA MET A 212 1.57 14.11 -20.48
C MET A 212 1.18 14.08 -21.97
N ALA A 213 0.91 15.25 -22.57
CA ALA A 213 0.60 15.37 -23.99
C ALA A 213 1.75 14.85 -24.85
N VAL A 214 2.97 15.35 -24.61
CA VAL A 214 4.16 14.96 -25.38
C VAL A 214 4.44 13.46 -25.19
N ALA A 215 4.36 12.95 -23.95
CA ALA A 215 4.56 11.54 -23.69
C ALA A 215 3.52 10.64 -24.40
N TYR A 216 2.28 11.10 -24.54
CA TYR A 216 1.23 10.38 -25.26
C TYR A 216 1.42 10.41 -26.79
N LEU A 217 1.93 11.51 -27.33
CA LEU A 217 2.28 11.63 -28.74
C LEU A 217 3.47 10.73 -29.13
N GLU A 218 4.36 10.47 -28.19
CA GLU A 218 5.54 9.61 -28.36
C GLU A 218 5.42 8.29 -27.56
N LYS A 219 4.19 7.77 -27.40
CA LYS A 219 3.89 6.63 -26.51
C LYS A 219 4.77 5.40 -26.76
N GLU A 220 5.20 5.17 -28.00
CA GLU A 220 6.03 4.03 -28.42
C GLU A 220 7.41 4.01 -27.76
N LYS A 221 7.89 5.18 -27.28
CA LYS A 221 9.12 5.31 -26.49
C LYS A 221 8.97 4.79 -25.06
N TYR A 222 7.74 4.80 -24.53
CA TYR A 222 7.46 4.50 -23.12
C TYR A 222 6.78 3.16 -22.91
N ILE A 223 5.92 2.75 -23.84
CA ILE A 223 5.14 1.52 -23.77
C ILE A 223 5.07 0.82 -25.12
N THR A 224 4.90 -0.50 -25.09
CA THR A 224 4.57 -1.33 -26.26
C THR A 224 3.54 -2.39 -25.86
N SER A 225 3.14 -3.27 -26.77
CA SER A 225 2.26 -4.40 -26.47
C SER A 225 2.93 -5.37 -25.48
N CYS A 226 2.16 -5.99 -24.59
CA CYS A 226 2.70 -7.07 -23.74
C CYS A 226 3.04 -8.36 -24.50
N TYR A 227 2.68 -8.44 -25.79
CA TYR A 227 3.04 -9.51 -26.71
C TYR A 227 4.20 -9.15 -27.65
N ASP A 228 4.83 -7.99 -27.45
CA ASP A 228 6.00 -7.60 -28.24
C ASP A 228 7.10 -8.66 -28.07
N GLN A 229 7.67 -9.09 -29.20
CA GLN A 229 8.70 -10.12 -29.27
C GLN A 229 10.10 -9.52 -29.49
N ASP A 230 10.21 -8.19 -29.50
CA ASP A 230 11.48 -7.48 -29.57
C ASP A 230 12.47 -8.02 -28.53
N GLU A 231 13.63 -8.49 -29.02
CA GLU A 231 14.68 -9.11 -28.23
C GLU A 231 15.46 -8.10 -27.39
N THR A 232 15.32 -6.81 -27.68
CA THR A 232 15.92 -5.73 -26.88
C THR A 232 15.15 -5.47 -25.58
N LEU A 233 13.93 -6.01 -25.45
CA LEU A 233 13.14 -5.89 -24.22
C LEU A 233 13.63 -6.89 -23.17
N ASP A 234 13.92 -6.40 -21.97
CA ASP A 234 14.24 -7.24 -20.82
C ASP A 234 13.12 -8.28 -20.60
N SER A 235 13.49 -9.56 -20.54
CA SER A 235 12.58 -10.67 -20.28
C SER A 235 12.80 -11.29 -18.90
N ARG A 236 13.83 -10.84 -18.17
CA ARG A 236 14.09 -11.20 -16.79
C ARG A 236 13.31 -10.30 -15.85
N ASN A 237 13.45 -8.98 -15.97
CA ASN A 237 12.88 -8.00 -15.04
C ASN A 237 11.79 -7.19 -15.74
N VAL A 238 10.54 -7.68 -15.70
CA VAL A 238 9.46 -7.15 -16.54
C VAL A 238 8.41 -6.42 -15.69
N ALA A 239 7.97 -5.26 -16.15
CA ALA A 239 6.77 -4.58 -15.67
C ALA A 239 5.73 -4.49 -16.79
N LEU A 240 4.57 -5.11 -16.60
CA LEU A 240 3.44 -5.01 -17.51
C LEU A 240 2.33 -4.18 -16.87
N GLN A 241 1.70 -3.27 -17.60
CA GLN A 241 0.50 -2.55 -17.16
C GLN A 241 -0.74 -3.21 -17.78
N ILE A 242 -1.67 -3.60 -16.92
CA ILE A 242 -2.97 -4.14 -17.30
C ILE A 242 -4.02 -3.08 -16.94
N ASP A 243 -4.68 -2.55 -17.97
CA ASP A 243 -5.72 -1.53 -17.85
C ASP A 243 -7.09 -2.12 -18.14
N LEU A 244 -8.03 -1.95 -17.20
CA LEU A 244 -9.41 -2.38 -17.33
C LEU A 244 -10.29 -1.15 -17.54
N LYS A 245 -10.95 -1.04 -18.69
CA LYS A 245 -11.89 0.05 -18.95
C LYS A 245 -13.26 -0.29 -18.36
N THR A 246 -13.57 0.29 -17.20
CA THR A 246 -14.84 0.07 -16.51
C THR A 246 -15.93 0.96 -17.12
N GLY A 247 -17.10 0.37 -17.43
CA GLY A 247 -18.24 1.11 -17.96
C GLY A 247 -19.19 1.62 -16.86
N ASP A 248 -19.45 0.76 -15.88
CA ASP A 248 -20.24 1.05 -14.68
C ASP A 248 -19.30 1.01 -13.46
N GLN A 249 -19.07 2.18 -12.88
CA GLN A 249 -18.16 2.33 -11.74
C GLN A 249 -18.76 1.76 -10.45
N ASP A 250 -20.07 1.78 -10.28
CA ASP A 250 -20.71 1.27 -9.06
C ASP A 250 -20.65 -0.26 -9.02
N ASN A 251 -20.93 -0.91 -10.14
CA ASN A 251 -20.75 -2.35 -10.29
C ASN A 251 -19.28 -2.77 -10.13
N TRP A 252 -18.34 -1.99 -10.70
CA TRP A 252 -16.91 -2.23 -10.49
C TRP A 252 -16.51 -2.11 -9.02
N ASN A 253 -16.95 -1.04 -8.34
CA ASN A 253 -16.64 -0.83 -6.93
C ASN A 253 -17.20 -1.97 -6.05
N ALA A 254 -18.34 -2.56 -6.44
CA ALA A 254 -18.96 -3.67 -5.73
C ALA A 254 -18.26 -5.02 -5.94
N LYS A 255 -17.75 -5.29 -7.15
CA LYS A 255 -17.22 -6.62 -7.54
C LYS A 255 -15.72 -6.69 -7.81
N GLY A 256 -15.03 -5.55 -7.90
CA GLY A 256 -13.65 -5.48 -8.39
C GLY A 256 -12.63 -6.20 -7.49
N PHE A 257 -12.86 -6.28 -6.17
CA PHE A 257 -12.00 -7.09 -5.29
C PHE A 257 -12.16 -8.59 -5.57
N ASP A 258 -13.39 -9.07 -5.77
CA ASP A 258 -13.66 -10.46 -6.15
C ASP A 258 -13.10 -10.76 -7.55
N PHE A 259 -13.14 -9.79 -8.46
CA PHE A 259 -12.50 -9.89 -9.77
C PHE A 259 -11.00 -10.16 -9.65
N TRP A 260 -10.25 -9.32 -8.93
CA TRP A 260 -8.81 -9.52 -8.77
C TRP A 260 -8.46 -10.79 -7.99
N ASN A 261 -9.26 -11.13 -6.97
CA ASN A 261 -9.13 -12.41 -6.27
C ASN A 261 -9.27 -13.60 -7.24
N SER A 262 -10.27 -13.54 -8.12
CA SER A 262 -10.49 -14.55 -9.15
C SER A 262 -9.33 -14.64 -10.13
N VAL A 263 -8.80 -13.50 -10.60
CA VAL A 263 -7.62 -13.47 -11.48
C VAL A 263 -6.47 -14.24 -10.85
N LYS A 264 -6.14 -13.96 -9.58
CA LYS A 264 -5.04 -14.64 -8.88
C LYS A 264 -5.26 -16.15 -8.76
N ILE A 265 -6.45 -16.58 -8.35
CA ILE A 265 -6.78 -18.00 -8.15
C ILE A 265 -6.75 -18.75 -9.49
N TYR A 266 -7.43 -18.23 -10.52
CA TYR A 266 -7.45 -18.88 -11.83
C TYR A 266 -6.07 -18.88 -12.48
N LEU A 267 -5.26 -17.83 -12.31
CA LEU A 267 -3.93 -17.75 -12.91
C LEU A 267 -3.01 -18.82 -12.35
N SER A 268 -2.94 -18.92 -11.02
CA SER A 268 -2.19 -19.95 -10.31
C SER A 268 -2.62 -21.37 -10.68
N TRP A 269 -3.93 -21.62 -10.77
CA TRP A 269 -4.44 -22.93 -11.13
C TRP A 269 -4.21 -23.24 -12.62
N ALA A 270 -4.56 -22.32 -13.52
CA ALA A 270 -4.55 -22.54 -14.96
C ALA A 270 -3.14 -22.68 -15.52
N TRP A 271 -2.15 -22.02 -14.91
CA TRP A 271 -0.74 -22.17 -15.26
C TRP A 271 -0.28 -23.62 -15.26
N ARG A 272 -0.75 -24.42 -14.29
CA ARG A 272 -0.37 -25.82 -14.13
C ARG A 272 -1.28 -26.79 -14.87
N ASN A 273 -2.56 -26.44 -15.00
CA ASN A 273 -3.62 -27.40 -15.36
C ASN A 273 -4.24 -27.16 -16.74
N THR A 274 -3.83 -26.14 -17.48
CA THR A 274 -4.38 -25.85 -18.82
C THR A 274 -3.34 -25.99 -19.93
N GLN A 275 -3.83 -25.99 -21.17
CA GLN A 275 -3.00 -26.04 -22.38
C GLN A 275 -2.52 -24.64 -22.82
N VAL A 276 -2.94 -23.57 -22.14
CA VAL A 276 -2.63 -22.18 -22.53
C VAL A 276 -1.11 -21.91 -22.60
N PRO A 277 -0.27 -22.37 -21.64
CA PRO A 277 1.18 -22.22 -21.77
C PRO A 277 1.75 -22.91 -23.02
N ASN A 278 1.21 -24.07 -23.39
CA ASN A 278 1.65 -24.82 -24.57
C ASN A 278 1.24 -24.17 -25.90
N GLN A 279 0.11 -23.46 -25.89
CA GLN A 279 -0.36 -22.71 -27.06
C GLN A 279 0.58 -21.56 -27.40
N MET A 280 1.19 -20.93 -26.39
CA MET A 280 2.13 -19.81 -26.57
C MET A 280 3.58 -20.26 -26.75
N SER A 281 3.95 -21.34 -26.06
CA SER A 281 5.29 -21.94 -26.11
C SER A 281 5.17 -23.42 -26.42
N GLN A 282 5.21 -23.78 -27.70
CA GLN A 282 5.20 -25.18 -28.10
C GLN A 282 6.46 -25.92 -27.62
N ARG A 283 7.58 -25.19 -27.46
CA ARG A 283 8.88 -25.74 -27.08
C ARG A 283 9.03 -25.94 -25.57
N PHE A 284 8.54 -25.02 -24.76
CA PHE A 284 8.79 -25.01 -23.31
C PHE A 284 7.52 -25.07 -22.45
N GLY A 285 6.33 -24.98 -23.04
CA GLY A 285 5.06 -24.88 -22.32
C GLY A 285 4.85 -25.98 -21.27
N GLU A 286 5.19 -27.24 -21.58
CA GLU A 286 5.06 -28.33 -20.61
C GLU A 286 6.03 -28.18 -19.44
N VAL A 287 7.24 -27.67 -19.70
CA VAL A 287 8.25 -27.45 -18.66
C VAL A 287 7.86 -26.25 -17.78
N PHE A 288 7.26 -25.22 -18.37
CA PHE A 288 6.76 -24.05 -17.64
C PHE A 288 5.72 -24.40 -16.56
N LYS A 289 4.90 -25.44 -16.76
CA LYS A 289 3.93 -25.91 -15.75
C LYS A 289 4.57 -26.36 -14.43
N SER A 290 5.86 -26.72 -14.45
CA SER A 290 6.62 -27.10 -13.25
C SER A 290 7.11 -25.89 -12.43
N LEU A 291 7.10 -24.68 -13.01
CA LEU A 291 7.52 -23.47 -12.33
C LEU A 291 6.43 -22.98 -11.36
N ALA A 292 6.84 -22.60 -10.15
CA ALA A 292 5.98 -21.93 -9.19
C ALA A 292 5.73 -20.47 -9.63
N LEU A 293 4.67 -20.26 -10.42
CA LEU A 293 4.35 -18.96 -11.00
C LEU A 293 4.24 -17.86 -9.94
N GLU A 294 3.67 -18.17 -8.78
CA GLU A 294 3.43 -17.24 -7.67
C GLU A 294 4.71 -16.62 -7.11
N GLU A 295 5.86 -17.30 -7.23
CA GLU A 295 7.15 -16.76 -6.81
C GLU A 295 7.78 -15.83 -7.87
N SER A 296 7.38 -16.02 -9.12
CA SER A 296 7.86 -15.30 -10.30
C SER A 296 7.00 -14.09 -10.64
N MET A 297 5.92 -13.80 -9.90
CA MET A 297 5.09 -12.63 -10.18
C MET A 297 4.49 -11.95 -8.94
N MET A 298 4.19 -10.66 -9.10
CA MET A 298 3.38 -9.89 -8.16
C MET A 298 2.46 -8.94 -8.93
N PHE A 299 1.26 -8.71 -8.41
CA PHE A 299 0.39 -7.65 -8.89
C PHE A 299 0.50 -6.42 -7.99
N ILE A 300 0.69 -5.24 -8.55
CA ILE A 300 0.78 -3.99 -7.79
C ILE A 300 -0.29 -3.04 -8.34
N PRO A 301 -1.16 -2.43 -7.53
CA PRO A 301 -2.10 -1.45 -8.06
C PRO A 301 -1.38 -0.25 -8.67
N ASN A 302 -1.92 0.26 -9.78
CA ASN A 302 -1.41 1.46 -10.43
C ASN A 302 -2.06 2.72 -9.82
N GLY A 303 -1.50 3.18 -8.71
CA GLY A 303 -1.95 4.39 -8.01
C GLY A 303 -2.56 4.10 -6.64
N CYS A 304 -3.60 4.85 -6.27
CA CYS A 304 -4.16 4.89 -4.92
C CYS A 304 -5.27 3.88 -4.61
N LYS A 305 -5.76 3.15 -5.60
CA LYS A 305 -6.73 2.08 -5.41
C LYS A 305 -6.01 0.79 -4.99
N SER A 306 -6.73 -0.23 -4.54
CA SER A 306 -6.12 -1.49 -4.08
C SER A 306 -6.63 -2.70 -4.86
N ILE A 307 -5.82 -3.76 -4.93
CA ILE A 307 -6.19 -5.06 -5.56
C ILE A 307 -6.97 -5.93 -4.57
N THR A 308 -6.59 -5.84 -3.30
CA THR A 308 -7.22 -6.53 -2.17
C THR A 308 -7.73 -5.50 -1.20
N LYS A 309 -8.85 -5.78 -0.54
CA LYS A 309 -9.42 -4.86 0.43
C LYS A 309 -8.43 -4.65 1.59
N PRO A 310 -8.04 -3.39 1.91
CA PRO A 310 -7.10 -3.13 2.99
C PRO A 310 -7.61 -3.61 4.36
N GLY A 311 -6.72 -4.21 5.14
CA GLY A 311 -6.98 -4.72 6.49
C GLY A 311 -6.00 -4.17 7.52
N CYS A 312 -6.41 -4.13 8.79
CA CYS A 312 -5.51 -3.82 9.92
C CYS A 312 -5.09 -5.12 10.61
N ASP A 313 -4.26 -5.89 9.91
CA ASP A 313 -3.74 -7.19 10.32
C ASP A 313 -2.29 -7.36 9.88
N MET A 314 -1.62 -8.37 10.44
CA MET A 314 -0.18 -8.60 10.19
C MET A 314 0.12 -8.91 8.73
N GLU A 315 -0.76 -9.65 8.06
CA GLU A 315 -0.61 -10.00 6.65
C GLU A 315 -0.56 -8.75 5.77
N HIS A 316 -1.54 -7.86 5.90
CA HIS A 316 -1.60 -6.64 5.09
C HIS A 316 -0.45 -5.67 5.41
N LEU A 317 -0.12 -5.48 6.70
CA LEU A 317 0.97 -4.59 7.11
C LEU A 317 2.34 -5.09 6.68
N SER A 318 2.59 -6.40 6.77
CA SER A 318 3.87 -6.98 6.35
C SER A 318 4.03 -6.97 4.83
N LEU A 319 2.98 -7.26 4.06
CA LEU A 319 2.99 -7.19 2.60
C LEU A 319 3.26 -5.77 2.10
N ASN A 320 2.64 -4.75 2.70
CA ASN A 320 2.85 -3.36 2.28
C ASN A 320 4.24 -2.81 2.67
N ASN A 321 4.94 -3.45 3.62
CA ASN A 321 6.34 -3.12 3.91
C ASN A 321 7.30 -3.49 2.77
N LEU A 322 6.89 -4.34 1.82
CA LEU A 322 7.67 -4.60 0.59
C LEU A 322 7.97 -3.31 -0.18
N ARG A 323 7.14 -2.28 -0.05
CA ARG A 323 7.37 -0.95 -0.60
C ARG A 323 8.74 -0.37 -0.28
N GLU A 324 9.28 -0.65 0.90
CA GLU A 324 10.57 -0.10 1.31
C GLU A 324 11.71 -0.64 0.45
N LEU A 325 11.60 -1.89 -0.01
CA LEU A 325 12.59 -2.52 -0.88
C LEU A 325 12.70 -1.87 -2.26
N ALA A 326 11.68 -1.11 -2.68
CA ALA A 326 11.65 -0.44 -3.97
C ALA A 326 12.39 0.91 -3.96
N LYS A 327 12.90 1.37 -2.81
CA LYS A 327 13.69 2.61 -2.69
C LYS A 327 15.15 2.39 -3.12
N GLN A 328 15.77 3.40 -3.72
CA GLN A 328 17.17 3.34 -4.19
C GLN A 328 18.20 3.33 -3.05
N ASP A 329 18.00 4.18 -2.04
CA ASP A 329 18.93 4.32 -0.91
C ASP A 329 18.44 3.53 0.30
N GLN A 330 18.96 2.31 0.47
CA GLN A 330 18.78 1.57 1.71
C GLN A 330 20.14 1.21 2.30
N SER A 331 20.64 2.05 3.20
CA SER A 331 21.81 1.69 4.01
C SER A 331 21.46 0.67 5.09
N GLN A 332 20.21 0.57 5.57
CA GLN A 332 19.75 -0.52 6.46
C GLN A 332 18.25 -0.75 6.31
N ASN A 333 17.85 -1.93 5.85
CA ASN A 333 16.46 -2.36 5.91
C ASN A 333 16.11 -2.78 7.34
N ASN A 334 15.10 -2.18 7.98
CA ASN A 334 14.59 -2.64 9.28
C ASN A 334 14.19 -4.13 9.25
N THR A 335 13.86 -4.67 8.06
CA THR A 335 13.53 -6.09 7.84
C THR A 335 14.76 -7.02 7.88
N SER A 336 15.97 -6.47 7.73
CA SER A 336 17.23 -7.22 7.80
C SER A 336 17.90 -7.20 9.18
N ALA A 337 17.42 -6.39 10.12
CA ALA A 337 17.84 -6.41 11.52
C ALA A 337 17.67 -7.81 12.14
N GLN A 338 18.45 -8.15 13.17
CA GLN A 338 18.27 -9.43 13.87
C GLN A 338 16.94 -9.46 14.60
N VAL A 339 16.55 -8.35 15.21
CA VAL A 339 15.19 -8.15 15.77
C VAL A 339 14.49 -7.04 15.01
N PRO A 340 13.73 -7.36 13.95
CA PRO A 340 13.08 -6.35 13.15
C PRO A 340 11.94 -5.71 13.94
N GLN A 341 11.76 -4.40 13.78
CA GLN A 341 10.57 -3.72 14.29
C GLN A 341 9.33 -4.32 13.64
N SER A 342 8.30 -4.56 14.44
CA SER A 342 7.02 -5.10 13.95
C SER A 342 6.36 -4.13 12.94
N PRO A 343 5.67 -4.64 11.91
CA PRO A 343 5.06 -3.82 10.86
C PRO A 343 4.15 -2.69 11.38
N GLU A 344 3.39 -2.91 12.45
CA GLU A 344 2.48 -1.92 13.02
C GLU A 344 3.21 -0.80 13.76
N LYS A 345 4.31 -1.11 14.46
CA LYS A 345 5.19 -0.09 15.08
C LYS A 345 5.84 0.76 14.01
N THR A 346 6.33 0.10 12.95
CA THR A 346 6.92 0.76 11.78
C THR A 346 5.91 1.72 11.13
N ALA A 347 4.67 1.29 10.91
CA ALA A 347 3.61 2.15 10.39
C ALA A 347 3.36 3.35 11.32
N LEU A 348 3.30 3.13 12.64
CA LEU A 348 3.03 4.15 13.65
C LEU A 348 4.09 5.25 13.71
N GLU A 349 5.36 4.84 13.71
CA GLU A 349 6.51 5.75 13.75
C GLU A 349 6.62 6.59 12.47
N ARG A 350 6.31 5.98 11.32
CA ARG A 350 6.41 6.66 10.00
C ARG A 350 5.29 7.67 9.76
N GLY A 351 4.09 7.42 10.29
CA GLY A 351 2.94 8.30 10.13
C GLY A 351 2.52 8.51 8.66
N ALA A 352 1.81 9.62 8.40
CA ALA A 352 1.31 9.95 7.07
C ALA A 352 2.45 10.42 6.14
N ARG A 353 2.52 9.85 4.92
CA ARG A 353 3.58 10.09 3.93
C ARG A 353 3.09 10.89 2.72
N GLY A 354 4.00 11.57 2.02
CA GLY A 354 3.69 12.12 0.70
C GLY A 354 3.29 11.00 -0.27
N VAL A 355 2.32 11.27 -1.14
CA VAL A 355 1.88 10.33 -2.19
C VAL A 355 1.81 11.04 -3.51
N ASN A 356 2.03 10.28 -4.58
CA ASN A 356 2.07 10.75 -5.95
C ASN A 356 3.09 11.89 -6.12
N ASN A 357 4.24 11.74 -5.46
CA ASN A 357 5.39 12.64 -5.52
C ASN A 357 6.65 11.88 -5.91
N ASP A 358 6.49 10.76 -6.64
CA ASP A 358 7.55 9.85 -7.03
C ASP A 358 8.45 9.40 -5.86
N PHE A 359 7.85 9.08 -4.71
CA PHE A 359 8.61 8.69 -3.51
C PHE A 359 9.41 7.36 -3.67
N LEU A 360 9.14 6.58 -4.72
CA LEU A 360 9.93 5.41 -5.12
C LEU A 360 10.98 5.73 -6.19
N ASN A 361 11.15 7.02 -6.52
CA ASN A 361 12.07 7.53 -7.53
C ASN A 361 11.99 6.78 -8.87
N THR A 362 10.78 6.46 -9.31
CA THR A 362 10.53 5.76 -10.59
C THR A 362 11.07 6.53 -11.78
N ARG A 363 11.10 7.88 -11.74
CA ARG A 363 11.71 8.72 -12.79
C ARG A 363 13.23 8.71 -12.76
N GLY A 364 13.84 8.36 -11.63
CA GLY A 364 15.29 8.25 -11.46
C GLY A 364 15.92 7.09 -12.24
N TYR A 365 15.11 6.15 -12.72
CA TYR A 365 15.56 5.03 -13.55
C TYR A 365 15.40 5.34 -15.05
N MET A 366 16.33 4.85 -15.86
CA MET A 366 16.28 5.02 -17.32
C MET A 366 15.25 4.10 -17.95
N THR A 367 15.09 2.90 -17.39
CA THR A 367 14.12 1.89 -17.84
C THR A 367 13.28 1.39 -16.67
N ALA A 368 12.07 0.89 -16.95
CA ALA A 368 11.23 0.28 -15.94
C ALA A 368 11.84 -1.04 -15.42
N SER A 369 12.60 -1.76 -16.25
CA SER A 369 13.29 -2.99 -15.86
C SER A 369 14.38 -2.75 -14.83
N GLU A 370 15.11 -1.63 -14.87
CA GLU A 370 16.08 -1.26 -13.82
C GLU A 370 15.40 -1.06 -12.45
N TRP A 371 14.22 -0.43 -12.43
CA TRP A 371 13.44 -0.28 -11.20
C TRP A 371 13.00 -1.66 -10.67
N VAL A 372 12.52 -2.54 -11.56
CA VAL A 372 12.15 -3.93 -11.20
C VAL A 372 13.36 -4.70 -10.69
N ASP A 373 14.53 -4.58 -11.32
CA ASP A 373 15.76 -5.24 -10.90
C ASP A 373 16.18 -4.82 -9.48
N ASN A 374 16.15 -3.51 -9.19
CA ASN A 374 16.42 -3.00 -7.84
C ASN A 374 15.45 -3.60 -6.81
N PHE A 375 14.15 -3.50 -7.08
CA PHE A 375 13.11 -4.03 -6.20
C PHE A 375 13.28 -5.55 -5.98
N ARG A 376 13.48 -6.32 -7.04
CA ARG A 376 13.62 -7.79 -6.98
C ARG A 376 14.90 -8.21 -6.29
N LYS A 377 16.03 -7.56 -6.55
CA LYS A 377 17.31 -7.83 -5.87
C LYS A 377 17.16 -7.70 -4.35
N ASN A 378 16.54 -6.60 -3.90
CA ASN A 378 16.29 -6.36 -2.47
C ASN A 378 15.30 -7.38 -1.89
N PHE A 379 14.26 -7.74 -2.65
CA PHE A 379 13.28 -8.75 -2.25
C PHE A 379 13.91 -10.14 -2.08
N VAL A 380 14.68 -10.60 -3.07
CA VAL A 380 15.32 -11.92 -3.06
C VAL A 380 16.36 -12.01 -1.94
N ALA A 381 17.17 -10.96 -1.73
CA ALA A 381 18.15 -10.91 -0.64
C ALA A 381 17.47 -11.00 0.73
N THR A 382 16.42 -10.21 0.96
CA THR A 382 15.66 -10.21 2.22
C THR A 382 14.97 -11.56 2.44
N ARG A 383 14.30 -12.10 1.41
CA ARG A 383 13.65 -13.41 1.45
C ARG A 383 14.63 -14.53 1.76
N GLY A 384 15.81 -14.51 1.13
CA GLY A 384 16.88 -15.46 1.40
C GLY A 384 17.36 -15.44 2.85
N SER A 385 17.56 -14.24 3.40
CA SER A 385 17.91 -14.06 4.82
C SER A 385 16.85 -14.65 5.76
N ILE A 386 15.57 -14.32 5.54
CA ILE A 386 14.44 -14.82 6.36
C ILE A 386 14.33 -16.35 6.27
N LYS A 387 14.41 -16.91 5.06
CA LYS A 387 14.36 -18.37 4.86
C LYS A 387 15.52 -19.08 5.55
N ASN A 388 16.73 -18.54 5.46
CA ASN A 388 17.91 -19.11 6.12
C ASN A 388 17.77 -19.08 7.64
N ARG A 389 17.27 -17.98 8.23
CA ARG A 389 16.99 -17.87 9.68
C ARG A 389 15.94 -18.88 10.13
N LEU A 390 14.86 -19.03 9.36
CA LEU A 390 13.84 -20.04 9.65
C LEU A 390 14.44 -21.44 9.63
N GLN A 391 15.13 -21.82 8.55
CA GLN A 391 15.69 -23.15 8.39
C GLN A 391 16.72 -23.49 9.47
N SER A 392 17.64 -22.56 9.79
CA SER A 392 18.66 -22.79 10.81
C SER A 392 18.05 -22.93 12.21
N SER A 393 17.06 -22.09 12.55
CA SER A 393 16.39 -22.14 13.86
C SER A 393 15.63 -23.44 14.05
N VAL A 394 14.93 -23.89 13.01
CA VAL A 394 14.16 -25.15 13.03
C VAL A 394 15.08 -26.36 13.13
N GLN A 395 16.15 -26.39 12.34
CA GLN A 395 17.13 -27.46 12.39
C GLN A 395 17.78 -27.54 13.77
N PHE A 396 18.18 -26.41 14.35
CA PHE A 396 18.74 -26.36 15.69
C PHE A 396 17.74 -26.87 16.74
N MET A 397 16.49 -26.40 16.69
CA MET A 397 15.46 -26.84 17.65
C MET A 397 15.09 -28.32 17.51
N ASN A 398 15.07 -28.87 16.29
CA ASN A 398 14.87 -30.30 16.06
C ASN A 398 15.99 -31.11 16.72
N VAL A 399 17.26 -30.73 16.47
CA VAL A 399 18.42 -31.38 17.09
C VAL A 399 18.35 -31.31 18.62
N MET A 400 18.06 -30.13 19.18
CA MET A 400 17.96 -29.97 20.64
C MET A 400 16.87 -30.84 21.24
N THR A 401 15.68 -30.84 20.62
CA THR A 401 14.52 -31.59 21.12
C THR A 401 14.73 -33.10 21.03
N ASP A 402 15.43 -33.58 19.99
CA ASP A 402 15.76 -35.01 19.83
C ASP A 402 16.90 -35.47 20.75
N THR A 403 17.85 -34.59 21.09
CA THR A 403 19.05 -34.96 21.87
C THR A 403 18.84 -34.85 23.37
N MET A 404 18.15 -33.82 23.86
CA MET A 404 17.95 -33.60 25.29
C MET A 404 16.67 -32.81 25.58
N ASN A 405 15.94 -33.17 26.64
CA ASN A 405 14.81 -32.37 27.08
C ASN A 405 15.29 -31.08 27.80
N ALA A 406 14.38 -30.09 27.89
CA ALA A 406 14.70 -28.78 28.46
C ALA A 406 15.17 -28.81 29.93
N ALA A 407 14.68 -29.76 30.73
CA ALA A 407 15.08 -29.93 32.12
C ALA A 407 16.53 -30.45 32.21
N THR A 408 16.88 -31.45 31.39
CA THR A 408 18.23 -31.98 31.27
C THR A 408 19.22 -30.89 30.83
N LEU A 409 18.85 -30.06 29.85
CA LEU A 409 19.67 -28.92 29.45
C LEU A 409 19.91 -27.95 30.63
N ALA A 410 18.89 -27.64 31.41
CA ALA A 410 19.03 -26.80 32.58
C ALA A 410 19.95 -27.42 33.66
N GLU A 411 19.94 -28.74 33.82
CA GLU A 411 20.89 -29.46 34.70
C GLU A 411 22.33 -29.33 34.23
N TYR A 412 22.60 -29.20 32.92
CA TYR A 412 23.96 -28.91 32.42
C TYR A 412 24.41 -27.46 32.70
N VAL A 413 23.47 -26.53 32.91
CA VAL A 413 23.78 -25.13 33.25
C VAL A 413 24.09 -24.97 34.75
N LYS A 414 23.38 -25.69 35.63
CA LYS A 414 23.47 -25.52 37.09
C LYS A 414 24.88 -25.68 37.69
N PRO A 415 25.67 -26.74 37.37
CA PRO A 415 27.02 -26.91 37.91
C PRO A 415 27.95 -25.76 37.50
N LEU A 416 27.79 -25.27 36.27
CA LEU A 416 28.58 -24.15 35.76
C LEU A 416 28.18 -22.83 36.43
N ALA A 417 26.92 -22.65 36.83
CA ALA A 417 26.47 -21.46 37.53
C ALA A 417 26.84 -21.45 39.03
N LEU A 418 26.84 -22.61 39.68
CA LEU A 418 27.02 -22.74 41.13
C LEU A 418 28.45 -23.09 41.57
N ALA A 419 29.42 -23.11 40.65
CA ALA A 419 30.82 -23.35 41.02
C ALA A 419 31.36 -22.22 41.91
N SER A 420 32.11 -22.60 42.95
CA SER A 420 32.62 -21.68 43.98
C SER A 420 33.71 -20.73 43.47
N ASN A 421 34.45 -21.10 42.42
CA ASN A 421 35.47 -20.28 41.76
C ASN A 421 35.12 -20.12 40.28
N GLN A 422 34.72 -18.91 39.89
CA GLN A 422 34.30 -18.56 38.53
C GLN A 422 35.31 -17.62 37.89
N THR A 423 35.86 -18.04 36.74
CA THR A 423 36.71 -17.21 35.88
C THR A 423 35.92 -16.02 35.30
N SER A 424 36.60 -14.96 34.87
CA SER A 424 35.94 -13.82 34.22
C SER A 424 35.16 -14.24 32.96
N ILE A 425 35.69 -15.21 32.20
CA ILE A 425 35.04 -15.74 31.00
C ILE A 425 33.73 -16.47 31.37
N GLN A 426 33.75 -17.34 32.39
CA GLN A 426 32.53 -18.01 32.88
C GLN A 426 31.47 -17.01 33.37
N ARG A 427 31.91 -15.96 34.07
CA ARG A 427 31.02 -14.89 34.51
C ARG A 427 30.40 -14.16 33.31
N ASP A 428 31.17 -13.90 32.26
CA ASP A 428 30.68 -13.29 31.04
C ASP A 428 29.62 -14.19 30.36
N GLU A 429 29.87 -15.49 30.17
CA GLU A 429 28.91 -16.39 29.52
C GLU A 429 27.60 -16.53 30.30
N LEU A 430 27.68 -16.60 31.64
CA LEU A 430 26.51 -16.62 32.52
C LEU A 430 25.77 -15.28 32.49
N TYR A 431 26.48 -14.16 32.46
CA TYR A 431 25.88 -12.83 32.32
C TYR A 431 25.12 -12.71 31.01
N TYR A 432 25.69 -13.23 29.90
CA TYR A 432 25.02 -13.25 28.61
C TYR A 432 23.75 -14.08 28.65
N LEU A 433 23.83 -15.33 29.11
CA LEU A 433 22.66 -16.21 29.22
C LEU A 433 21.56 -15.58 30.08
N CYS A 434 21.90 -15.06 31.26
CA CYS A 434 20.93 -14.47 32.17
C CYS A 434 20.27 -13.21 31.62
N THR A 435 21.02 -12.39 30.90
CA THR A 435 20.48 -11.19 30.25
C THR A 435 19.60 -11.59 29.05
N GLU A 436 20.09 -12.45 28.16
CA GLU A 436 19.40 -12.92 26.96
C GLU A 436 18.08 -13.62 27.30
N ILE A 437 18.09 -14.52 28.29
CA ILE A 437 16.88 -15.23 28.70
C ILE A 437 15.89 -14.33 29.45
N ARG A 438 16.34 -13.28 30.14
CA ARG A 438 15.46 -12.26 30.72
C ARG A 438 14.80 -11.41 29.64
N LEU A 439 15.56 -10.97 28.63
CA LEU A 439 15.03 -10.20 27.50
C LEU A 439 13.98 -10.99 26.70
N ALA A 440 14.21 -12.28 26.47
CA ALA A 440 13.30 -13.12 25.70
C ALA A 440 12.16 -13.76 26.53
N GLY A 441 12.45 -14.15 27.77
CA GLY A 441 11.62 -15.06 28.57
C GLY A 441 10.87 -14.45 29.76
N ASP A 442 11.28 -13.27 30.26
CA ASP A 442 10.71 -12.69 31.48
C ASP A 442 9.46 -11.84 31.20
N LYS A 443 8.32 -12.28 31.75
CA LYS A 443 7.04 -11.58 31.64
C LYS A 443 7.02 -10.21 32.34
N ARG A 444 7.92 -9.95 33.29
CA ARG A 444 8.01 -8.65 33.99
C ARG A 444 8.54 -7.55 33.09
N LEU A 445 9.43 -7.91 32.16
CA LEU A 445 9.98 -6.99 31.17
C LEU A 445 9.11 -6.90 29.92
N ASP A 446 8.39 -8.00 29.61
CA ASP A 446 7.52 -8.20 28.44
C ASP A 446 8.08 -7.60 27.14
N PHE A 447 9.39 -7.76 26.94
CA PHE A 447 10.06 -7.23 25.75
C PHE A 447 9.74 -8.09 24.52
N MET A 448 9.80 -9.43 24.66
CA MET A 448 9.51 -10.39 23.59
C MET A 448 8.68 -11.61 24.03
N LYS A 449 8.46 -11.82 25.34
CA LYS A 449 7.87 -13.07 25.85
C LYS A 449 6.46 -13.31 25.30
N THR A 450 5.57 -12.33 25.43
CA THR A 450 4.20 -12.45 24.89
C THR A 450 4.21 -12.70 23.39
N ASP A 451 5.16 -12.10 22.69
CA ASP A 451 5.28 -12.25 21.25
C ASP A 451 5.80 -13.62 20.82
N ILE A 452 6.80 -14.17 21.53
CA ILE A 452 7.29 -15.54 21.34
C ILE A 452 6.18 -16.56 21.61
N ASP A 453 5.38 -16.34 22.65
CA ASP A 453 4.23 -17.20 22.98
C ASP A 453 3.19 -17.25 21.86
N ASN A 454 2.99 -16.12 21.18
CA ASN A 454 2.01 -16.00 20.12
C ASN A 454 2.44 -16.74 18.83
N ILE A 455 3.74 -16.97 18.60
CA ILE A 455 4.22 -17.62 17.34
C ILE A 455 3.69 -19.04 17.23
N GLY A 456 3.55 -19.75 18.34
CA GLY A 456 3.04 -21.12 18.36
C GLY A 456 1.62 -21.26 17.78
N GLY A 457 0.83 -20.17 17.78
CA GLY A 457 -0.52 -20.13 17.22
C GLY A 457 -0.63 -19.58 15.79
N LEU A 458 0.50 -19.21 15.14
CA LEU A 458 0.48 -18.59 13.82
C LEU A 458 0.46 -19.62 12.69
N LYS A 459 -0.60 -19.58 11.87
CA LYS A 459 -0.83 -20.54 10.77
C LYS A 459 0.25 -20.49 9.68
N ASN A 460 0.75 -19.30 9.37
CA ASN A 460 1.77 -19.08 8.32
C ASN A 460 3.12 -19.74 8.69
N MET A 461 3.47 -19.71 9.97
CA MET A 461 4.71 -20.29 10.48
C MET A 461 4.64 -21.81 10.61
N THR A 462 3.50 -22.38 11.02
CA THR A 462 3.34 -23.85 11.16
C THR A 462 3.53 -24.57 9.83
N LYS A 463 3.00 -24.02 8.73
CA LYS A 463 3.07 -24.63 7.39
C LYS A 463 4.47 -24.62 6.78
N ALA A 464 5.30 -23.66 7.17
CA ALA A 464 6.70 -23.63 6.75
C ALA A 464 7.51 -24.81 7.32
N LEU A 465 6.90 -25.61 8.22
CA LEU A 465 7.48 -26.74 8.93
C LEU A 465 6.80 -28.08 8.62
N ASP A 466 6.06 -28.21 7.51
CA ASP A 466 5.33 -29.44 7.18
C ASP A 466 6.23 -30.71 7.12
N ASN A 467 7.57 -30.55 7.02
CA ASN A 467 8.56 -31.63 7.05
C ASN A 467 9.32 -31.76 8.39
N SER A 468 8.94 -31.00 9.41
CA SER A 468 9.54 -31.04 10.75
C SER A 468 8.84 -32.08 11.63
N LYS A 469 9.60 -32.81 12.45
CA LYS A 469 9.06 -33.76 13.44
C LYS A 469 8.28 -33.06 14.55
N TYR A 470 8.68 -31.82 14.88
CA TYR A 470 8.10 -31.02 15.95
C TYR A 470 7.44 -29.75 15.39
N THR A 471 6.40 -29.29 16.07
CA THR A 471 5.69 -28.05 15.77
C THR A 471 6.36 -26.85 16.45
N ILE A 472 6.01 -25.63 16.03
CA ILE A 472 6.48 -24.41 16.72
C ILE A 472 6.00 -24.37 18.16
N GLN A 473 4.79 -24.86 18.43
CA GLN A 473 4.26 -24.92 19.77
C GLN A 473 5.12 -25.80 20.68
N ASP A 474 5.68 -26.89 20.14
CA ASP A 474 6.61 -27.76 20.87
C ASP A 474 7.92 -27.01 21.18
N PHE A 475 8.45 -26.24 20.22
CA PHE A 475 9.64 -25.42 20.42
C PHE A 475 9.44 -24.32 21.46
N VAL A 476 8.28 -23.64 21.43
CA VAL A 476 7.90 -22.64 22.44
C VAL A 476 7.76 -23.31 23.82
N GLY A 477 7.15 -24.49 23.89
CA GLY A 477 7.04 -25.28 25.12
C GLY A 477 8.39 -25.69 25.71
N TYR A 478 9.35 -26.07 24.85
CA TYR A 478 10.73 -26.36 25.23
C TYR A 478 11.40 -25.12 25.85
N PHE A 479 11.33 -23.98 25.16
CA PHE A 479 11.87 -22.72 25.63
C PHE A 479 11.25 -22.24 26.95
N ASP A 480 9.95 -22.39 27.12
CA ASP A 480 9.24 -22.02 28.35
C ASP A 480 9.70 -22.84 29.55
N THR A 481 9.92 -24.14 29.34
CA THR A 481 10.42 -25.05 30.38
C THR A 481 11.85 -24.69 30.77
N LEU A 482 12.70 -24.41 29.78
CA LEU A 482 14.07 -23.95 30.01
C LEU A 482 14.09 -22.62 30.79
N SER A 483 13.31 -21.63 30.34
CA SER A 483 13.24 -20.30 30.95
C SER A 483 12.76 -20.34 32.39
N LYS A 484 11.73 -21.13 32.70
CA LYS A 484 11.25 -21.33 34.09
C LYS A 484 12.31 -21.90 35.02
N THR A 485 13.26 -22.66 34.49
CA THR A 485 14.31 -23.30 35.29
C THR A 485 15.55 -22.43 35.43
N VAL A 486 15.93 -21.70 34.38
CA VAL A 486 17.15 -20.87 34.34
C VAL A 486 16.94 -19.47 34.95
N LEU A 487 15.75 -18.86 34.83
CA LEU A 487 15.50 -17.53 35.42
C LEU A 487 15.70 -17.49 36.96
N PRO A 488 15.21 -18.47 37.75
CA PRO A 488 15.47 -18.51 39.19
C PRO A 488 16.97 -18.64 39.53
N LEU A 489 17.72 -19.37 38.69
CA LEU A 489 19.18 -19.49 38.84
C LEU A 489 19.85 -18.12 38.63
N CYS A 490 19.45 -17.37 37.61
CA CYS A 490 19.94 -16.01 37.38
C CYS A 490 19.62 -15.06 38.54
N ASP A 491 18.42 -15.15 39.12
CA ASP A 491 18.04 -14.37 40.31
C ASP A 491 18.90 -14.74 41.53
N GLN A 492 19.29 -16.02 41.67
CA GLN A 492 20.20 -16.46 42.71
C GLN A 492 21.62 -15.91 42.52
N LEU A 493 22.15 -15.94 41.30
CA LEU A 493 23.47 -15.40 40.98
C LEU A 493 23.55 -13.89 41.28
N GLU A 494 22.49 -13.15 40.93
CA GLU A 494 22.39 -11.72 41.24
C GLU A 494 22.39 -11.46 42.75
N LYS A 495 21.64 -12.25 43.53
CA LYS A 495 21.64 -12.17 45.02
C LYS A 495 23.01 -12.47 45.64
N THR A 496 23.84 -13.28 44.98
CA THR A 496 25.22 -13.56 45.43
C THR A 496 26.23 -12.48 45.04
N ASN A 497 25.79 -11.34 44.49
CA ASN A 497 26.64 -10.25 43.99
C ASN A 497 27.70 -10.73 42.97
N MET A 498 27.38 -11.78 42.19
CA MET A 498 28.30 -12.39 41.23
C MET A 498 28.85 -11.38 40.21
N TRP A 499 28.02 -10.41 39.82
CA TRP A 499 28.35 -9.38 38.84
C TRP A 499 29.14 -8.20 39.42
N GLN A 500 29.21 -8.07 40.75
CA GLN A 500 29.86 -6.96 41.46
C GLN A 500 31.21 -7.38 42.07
N ALA A 501 31.81 -8.47 41.60
CA ALA A 501 33.10 -8.91 42.11
C ALA A 501 34.21 -7.90 41.80
N ALA A 502 35.17 -7.78 42.71
CA ALA A 502 36.32 -6.89 42.55
C ALA A 502 37.08 -7.21 41.25
N ASN A 503 37.42 -6.17 40.49
CA ASN A 503 38.15 -6.24 39.21
C ASN A 503 37.44 -7.00 38.07
N TYR A 504 36.12 -7.17 38.14
CA TYR A 504 35.34 -7.76 37.06
C TYR A 504 34.51 -6.70 36.34
N THR A 505 34.65 -6.63 35.01
CA THR A 505 33.77 -5.88 34.13
C THR A 505 33.30 -6.80 33.01
N VAL A 506 31.99 -6.84 32.80
CA VAL A 506 31.39 -7.70 31.76
C VAL A 506 31.91 -7.27 30.39
N ASN A 507 32.50 -8.20 29.64
CA ASN A 507 32.80 -7.95 28.24
C ASN A 507 31.48 -7.92 27.44
N LYS A 508 31.00 -6.77 26.98
CA LYS A 508 29.72 -6.70 26.26
C LYS A 508 29.78 -7.23 24.81
N GLN A 509 30.96 -7.59 24.30
CA GLN A 509 31.11 -8.06 22.93
C GLN A 509 30.73 -9.54 22.74
N GLY A 510 30.59 -10.33 23.80
CA GLY A 510 30.16 -11.74 23.70
C GLY A 510 28.65 -11.97 23.63
N PHE A 511 27.84 -10.91 23.69
CA PHE A 511 26.40 -10.97 23.46
C PHE A 511 26.07 -11.46 22.04
N ASN A 512 24.97 -12.21 21.91
CA ASN A 512 24.41 -12.51 20.61
C ASN A 512 24.04 -11.21 19.88
N GLN A 513 24.15 -11.20 18.55
CA GLN A 513 23.93 -9.98 17.75
C GLN A 513 22.55 -9.36 17.98
N TRP A 514 21.51 -10.18 18.13
CA TRP A 514 20.15 -9.72 18.45
C TRP A 514 20.09 -8.99 19.81
N ALA A 515 20.81 -9.48 20.82
CA ALA A 515 20.84 -8.87 22.14
C ALA A 515 21.65 -7.57 22.14
N LYS A 516 22.73 -7.51 21.34
CA LYS A 516 23.50 -6.27 21.12
C LYS A 516 22.64 -5.17 20.51
N GLU A 517 21.83 -5.51 19.51
CA GLU A 517 20.88 -4.57 18.89
C GLU A 517 19.87 -4.04 19.91
N VAL A 518 19.23 -4.93 20.68
CA VAL A 518 18.23 -4.57 21.69
C VAL A 518 18.82 -3.69 22.80
N LEU A 519 20.04 -3.99 23.24
CA LEU A 519 20.74 -3.26 24.30
C LEU A 519 21.47 -2.01 23.79
N ASN A 520 21.40 -1.70 22.49
CA ASN A 520 22.16 -0.64 21.82
C ASN A 520 23.67 -0.71 22.12
N ILE A 521 24.24 -1.91 22.12
CA ILE A 521 25.68 -2.12 22.31
C ILE A 521 26.37 -1.81 20.98
N VAL A 522 27.06 -0.67 20.93
CA VAL A 522 27.85 -0.27 19.77
C VAL A 522 29.05 -1.23 19.64
N PRO A 523 29.30 -1.82 18.46
CA PRO A 523 30.56 -2.54 18.23
C PRO A 523 31.71 -1.55 18.46
N GLU A 524 32.75 -1.93 19.19
CA GLU A 524 33.91 -1.04 19.32
C GLU A 524 34.44 -0.70 17.92
N GLN A 525 34.34 0.57 17.52
CA GLN A 525 34.97 1.06 16.32
C GLN A 525 36.47 1.08 16.58
N THR A 526 37.17 -0.01 16.27
CA THR A 526 38.62 0.03 16.17
C THR A 526 38.99 0.96 15.02
N GLN A 527 39.64 2.07 15.36
CA GLN A 527 40.33 2.92 14.42
C GLN A 527 41.39 2.08 13.68
N GLY A 528 41.11 1.68 12.44
CA GLY A 528 42.05 0.97 11.57
C GLY A 528 41.41 -0.21 10.84
N ALA A 529 41.58 -0.24 9.52
CA ALA A 529 40.96 -1.19 8.59
C ALA A 529 41.43 -2.67 8.74
N ASP A 530 42.23 -3.02 9.74
CA ASP A 530 42.82 -4.37 9.90
C ASP A 530 42.68 -5.00 11.30
N ALA A 531 41.99 -4.36 12.25
CA ALA A 531 41.72 -4.97 13.54
C ALA A 531 40.45 -5.84 13.47
N THR A 532 40.58 -7.11 13.13
CA THR A 532 39.52 -8.10 13.33
C THR A 532 39.28 -8.23 14.84
N VAL A 533 38.16 -7.70 15.33
CA VAL A 533 37.68 -8.03 16.68
C VAL A 533 37.54 -9.56 16.71
N PRO A 534 38.28 -10.29 17.58
CA PRO A 534 38.17 -11.73 17.61
C PRO A 534 36.72 -12.10 17.93
N ALA A 535 36.11 -12.87 17.03
CA ALA A 535 34.75 -13.35 17.23
C ALA A 535 34.70 -14.12 18.56
N TYR A 536 33.71 -13.83 19.40
CA TYR A 536 33.52 -14.54 20.66
C TYR A 536 33.34 -16.04 20.36
N THR A 537 34.21 -16.86 20.96
CA THR A 537 34.16 -18.32 20.86
C THR A 537 33.61 -18.89 22.18
N PRO A 538 32.50 -19.64 22.15
CA PRO A 538 31.97 -20.30 23.33
C PRO A 538 33.01 -21.22 23.96
N GLN A 539 33.10 -21.21 25.30
CA GLN A 539 34.05 -22.08 26.01
C GLN A 539 33.54 -23.52 26.09
N ILE A 540 34.49 -24.45 25.95
CA ILE A 540 34.28 -25.87 26.21
C ILE A 540 34.67 -26.16 27.66
N TYR A 541 33.70 -26.59 28.47
CA TYR A 541 33.94 -27.00 29.85
C TYR A 541 34.07 -28.53 29.92
N GLY A 542 35.13 -29.03 30.56
CA GLY A 542 35.32 -30.48 30.73
C GLY A 542 35.98 -31.21 29.55
N GLY A 543 36.66 -30.49 28.65
CA GLY A 543 37.56 -31.06 27.63
C GLY A 543 36.88 -31.58 26.35
N SER A 544 35.55 -31.62 26.28
CA SER A 544 34.78 -31.98 25.08
C SER A 544 33.51 -31.13 24.96
N ALA A 545 33.12 -30.80 23.72
CA ALA A 545 31.90 -30.04 23.47
C ALA A 545 30.65 -30.86 23.83
N LEU A 546 29.60 -30.17 24.30
CA LEU A 546 28.36 -30.82 24.73
C LEU A 546 27.61 -31.51 23.58
N LEU A 547 27.54 -30.89 22.39
CA LEU A 547 26.92 -31.47 21.19
C LEU A 547 27.78 -31.25 19.94
N VAL A 548 27.93 -32.30 19.13
CA VAL A 548 28.75 -32.33 17.91
C VAL A 548 28.01 -33.10 16.81
N TRP A 549 28.06 -32.64 15.55
CA TRP A 549 27.35 -33.26 14.42
C TRP A 549 27.87 -34.67 14.08
N ASN A 550 29.18 -34.89 14.25
CA ASN A 550 29.82 -36.18 14.07
C ASN A 550 30.87 -36.38 15.16
N ALA A 551 30.65 -37.37 16.03
CA ALA A 551 31.55 -37.71 17.13
C ALA A 551 32.93 -38.18 16.64
N ASP A 552 33.01 -38.78 15.45
CA ASP A 552 34.25 -39.32 14.87
C ASP A 552 35.19 -38.23 14.33
N LEU A 553 34.66 -37.04 14.04
CA LEU A 553 35.42 -35.87 13.55
C LEU A 553 35.71 -34.86 14.69
N GLY A 554 35.82 -35.37 15.92
CA GLY A 554 35.81 -34.62 17.18
C GLY A 554 36.68 -33.35 17.23
N ASN A 555 36.16 -32.34 17.95
CA ASN A 555 36.77 -31.05 18.27
C ASN A 555 37.23 -30.16 17.09
N GLN A 556 36.90 -30.51 15.83
CA GLN A 556 37.04 -29.56 14.73
C GLN A 556 35.98 -28.46 14.84
N SER A 557 36.39 -27.19 14.67
CA SER A 557 35.54 -26.01 14.83
C SER A 557 34.28 -26.01 13.96
N GLY A 558 34.28 -26.74 12.83
CA GLY A 558 33.13 -26.86 11.94
C GLY A 558 32.04 -27.87 12.37
N ASN A 559 32.29 -28.70 13.40
CA ASN A 559 31.40 -29.81 13.78
C ASN A 559 30.66 -29.59 15.11
N ILE A 560 31.02 -28.55 15.87
CA ILE A 560 30.42 -28.27 17.18
C ILE A 560 29.05 -27.62 16.99
N ILE A 561 28.01 -28.22 17.57
CA ILE A 561 26.64 -27.68 17.59
C ILE A 561 26.48 -26.73 18.76
N CYS A 562 26.96 -27.12 19.95
CA CYS A 562 27.14 -26.22 21.09
C CYS A 562 28.23 -26.72 22.04
N ALA A 563 29.01 -25.78 22.58
CA ALA A 563 30.21 -26.06 23.36
C ALA A 563 29.92 -26.46 24.81
N SER A 564 28.85 -25.92 25.40
CA SER A 564 28.48 -26.11 26.80
C SER A 564 26.97 -26.01 27.03
N GLY A 565 26.49 -26.36 28.23
CA GLY A 565 25.08 -26.17 28.58
C GLY A 565 24.62 -24.71 28.49
N ILE A 566 25.52 -23.76 28.80
CA ILE A 566 25.25 -22.32 28.66
C ILE A 566 25.10 -21.96 27.18
N ASP A 567 26.00 -22.43 26.33
CA ASP A 567 25.98 -22.17 24.89
C ASP A 567 24.74 -22.78 24.21
N CYS A 568 24.38 -24.03 24.52
CA CYS A 568 23.15 -24.64 23.99
C CYS A 568 21.89 -23.89 24.47
N ALA A 569 21.84 -23.46 25.73
CA ALA A 569 20.72 -22.68 26.25
C ALA A 569 20.58 -21.32 25.55
N ARG A 570 21.69 -20.62 25.30
CA ARG A 570 21.72 -19.39 24.51
C ARG A 570 21.32 -19.64 23.05
N GLY A 571 21.73 -20.77 22.48
CA GLY A 571 21.30 -21.23 21.15
C GLY A 571 19.79 -21.43 21.05
N VAL A 572 19.15 -22.02 22.07
CA VAL A 572 17.69 -22.16 22.15
C VAL A 572 17.02 -20.78 22.22
N VAL A 573 17.51 -19.88 23.08
CA VAL A 573 16.99 -18.50 23.17
C VAL A 573 17.09 -17.82 21.80
N LYS A 574 18.26 -17.88 21.14
CA LYS A 574 18.48 -17.30 19.82
C LYS A 574 17.54 -17.89 18.76
N ALA A 575 17.36 -19.20 18.72
CA ALA A 575 16.48 -19.85 17.75
C ALA A 575 15.01 -19.37 17.89
N LEU A 576 14.52 -19.19 19.13
CA LEU A 576 13.17 -18.65 19.35
C LEU A 576 13.06 -17.16 18.99
N VAL A 577 14.10 -16.36 19.26
CA VAL A 577 14.17 -14.95 18.84
C VAL A 577 14.18 -14.84 17.30
N ASP A 578 14.90 -15.72 16.62
CA ASP A 578 14.93 -15.76 15.15
C ASP A 578 13.58 -16.20 14.57
N LEU A 579 12.91 -17.19 15.17
CA LEU A 579 11.54 -17.58 14.79
C LEU A 579 10.55 -16.43 14.99
N TYR A 580 10.70 -15.66 16.08
CA TYR A 580 9.94 -14.43 16.30
C TYR A 580 10.19 -13.41 15.20
N ALA A 581 11.45 -13.11 14.90
CA ALA A 581 11.83 -12.15 13.88
C ALA A 581 11.26 -12.53 12.49
N VAL A 582 11.34 -13.82 12.13
CA VAL A 582 10.75 -14.35 10.89
C VAL A 582 9.23 -14.16 10.88
N SER A 583 8.55 -14.44 11.99
CA SER A 583 7.08 -14.37 12.07
C SER A 583 6.50 -12.98 11.77
N GLN A 584 7.26 -11.90 12.02
CA GLN A 584 6.85 -10.52 11.76
C GLN A 584 6.64 -10.21 10.27
N TYR A 585 7.32 -10.95 9.37
CA TYR A 585 7.29 -10.71 7.93
C TYR A 585 7.05 -12.00 7.12
N ALA A 586 6.63 -13.07 7.77
CA ALA A 586 6.42 -14.37 7.13
C ALA A 586 5.40 -14.29 5.98
N ASP A 587 4.31 -13.55 6.14
CA ASP A 587 3.29 -13.42 5.08
C ASP A 587 3.83 -12.72 3.81
N ALA A 588 4.81 -11.83 3.95
CA ALA A 588 5.40 -11.11 2.83
C ALA A 588 6.48 -11.90 2.09
N TYR A 589 7.29 -12.70 2.80
CA TYR A 589 8.48 -13.35 2.24
C TYR A 589 8.42 -14.89 2.20
N LEU A 590 7.53 -15.50 2.98
CA LEU A 590 7.28 -16.94 2.99
C LEU A 590 5.83 -17.24 2.56
N PRO A 591 5.33 -16.69 1.43
CA PRO A 591 3.94 -16.87 1.06
C PRO A 591 3.66 -18.37 0.88
N VAL A 592 2.69 -18.86 1.66
CA VAL A 592 2.21 -20.24 1.65
C VAL A 592 1.00 -20.41 0.72
N SER A 593 0.51 -19.32 0.14
CA SER A 593 -0.68 -19.31 -0.71
C SER A 593 -0.34 -19.64 -2.16
N SER A 594 -1.19 -20.45 -2.79
CA SER A 594 -1.16 -20.74 -4.22
C SER A 594 -1.73 -19.56 -5.04
N THR A 595 -1.44 -18.32 -4.65
CA THR A 595 -1.92 -17.10 -5.30
C THR A 595 -0.82 -16.05 -5.35
N ALA A 596 -0.72 -15.30 -6.44
CA ALA A 596 0.25 -14.22 -6.57
C ALA A 596 0.07 -13.14 -5.49
N ALA A 597 1.16 -12.62 -4.93
CA ALA A 597 1.11 -11.54 -3.95
C ALA A 597 0.59 -10.24 -4.59
N SER A 598 -0.09 -9.40 -3.79
CA SER A 598 -0.65 -8.13 -4.26
C SER A 598 -0.41 -6.93 -3.34
N PRO A 599 0.86 -6.51 -3.13
CA PRO A 599 1.19 -5.41 -2.22
C PRO A 599 0.82 -4.03 -2.78
N ASP A 600 0.37 -3.12 -1.92
CA ASP A 600 0.02 -1.73 -2.29
C ASP A 600 1.29 -0.84 -2.35
N VAL A 601 2.27 -1.20 -3.18
CA VAL A 601 3.59 -0.55 -3.21
C VAL A 601 3.50 0.95 -3.49
N PHE A 602 2.63 1.41 -4.41
CA PHE A 602 2.49 2.84 -4.72
C PHE A 602 1.54 3.60 -3.78
N ASN A 603 0.82 2.93 -2.89
CA ASN A 603 -0.19 3.54 -2.02
C ASN A 603 0.12 3.34 -0.53
N PRO A 604 0.80 4.27 0.15
CA PRO A 604 1.07 4.19 1.59
C PRO A 604 -0.13 4.53 2.49
N TYR A 605 -1.31 4.81 1.95
CA TYR A 605 -2.49 5.14 2.75
C TYR A 605 -3.45 3.98 2.97
N SER A 606 -3.32 2.86 2.24
CA SER A 606 -4.19 1.71 2.44
C SER A 606 -4.07 1.16 3.86
N GLU A 607 -2.84 0.95 4.36
CA GLU A 607 -2.64 0.54 5.74
C GLU A 607 -3.03 1.62 6.77
N LEU A 608 -2.70 2.89 6.51
CA LEU A 608 -2.94 3.97 7.47
C LEU A 608 -4.42 4.24 7.68
N LYS A 609 -5.23 4.13 6.63
CA LYS A 609 -6.68 4.27 6.73
C LYS A 609 -7.31 3.03 7.35
N ALA A 610 -6.91 1.83 6.94
CA ALA A 610 -7.44 0.58 7.51
C ALA A 610 -7.20 0.52 9.03
N CYS A 611 -6.04 0.96 9.49
CA CYS A 611 -5.69 1.05 10.92
C CYS A 611 -6.11 2.34 11.63
N LYS A 612 -6.93 3.20 10.99
CA LYS A 612 -7.45 4.47 11.54
C LYS A 612 -6.37 5.46 12.00
N MET A 613 -5.16 5.34 11.45
CA MET A 613 -4.04 6.23 11.71
C MET A 613 -4.13 7.55 10.93
N TYR A 614 -4.93 7.56 9.87
CA TYR A 614 -5.21 8.74 9.06
C TYR A 614 -6.72 8.87 8.78
N ASP A 615 -7.32 10.03 9.09
CA ASP A 615 -8.70 10.37 8.73
C ASP A 615 -8.69 11.39 7.57
N PRO A 616 -9.05 10.98 6.33
CA PRO A 616 -9.07 11.88 5.17
C PRO A 616 -10.12 13.00 5.28
N TRP A 617 -11.12 12.86 6.17
CA TRP A 617 -12.14 13.87 6.38
C TRP A 617 -11.82 14.83 7.53
N TYR A 618 -10.69 14.64 8.22
CA TYR A 618 -10.36 15.40 9.42
C TYR A 618 -10.36 16.91 9.17
N GLN A 619 -9.66 17.37 8.13
CA GLN A 619 -9.56 18.81 7.83
C GLN A 619 -10.93 19.41 7.46
N THR A 620 -11.75 18.65 6.73
CA THR A 620 -13.12 19.06 6.39
C THR A 620 -14.00 19.19 7.63
N LYS A 621 -13.90 18.24 8.58
CA LYS A 621 -14.62 18.28 9.87
C LYS A 621 -14.09 19.40 10.77
N ARG A 622 -12.77 19.59 10.84
CA ARG A 622 -12.11 20.68 11.58
C ARG A 622 -12.57 22.03 11.05
N ALA A 623 -12.53 22.26 9.74
CA ALA A 623 -13.02 23.50 9.13
C ALA A 623 -14.48 23.81 9.51
N ASN A 624 -15.36 22.80 9.50
CA ASN A 624 -16.76 22.99 9.93
C ASN A 624 -16.87 23.32 11.43
N ARG A 625 -16.11 22.64 12.30
CA ARG A 625 -16.13 22.88 13.76
C ARG A 625 -15.54 24.24 14.13
N VAL A 626 -14.43 24.63 13.50
CA VAL A 626 -13.82 25.96 13.65
C VAL A 626 -14.78 27.03 13.18
N PHE A 627 -15.45 26.84 12.03
CA PHE A 627 -16.45 27.79 11.55
C PHE A 627 -17.62 27.97 12.53
N MET A 628 -18.14 26.88 13.11
CA MET A 628 -19.20 26.98 14.14
C MET A 628 -18.71 27.69 15.41
N ALA A 629 -17.47 27.43 15.84
CA ALA A 629 -16.86 28.15 16.96
C ALA A 629 -16.67 29.64 16.65
N ASP A 630 -16.18 29.97 15.45
CA ASP A 630 -16.01 31.35 14.98
C ASP A 630 -17.36 32.08 14.86
N LEU A 631 -18.43 31.41 14.44
CA LEU A 631 -19.79 31.96 14.42
C LEU A 631 -20.33 32.23 15.84
N ALA A 632 -20.13 31.29 16.77
CA ALA A 632 -20.49 31.48 18.17
C ALA A 632 -19.71 32.65 18.79
N SER A 633 -18.40 32.72 18.55
CA SER A 633 -17.57 33.86 18.92
C SER A 633 -18.06 35.16 18.27
N THR A 634 -18.44 35.14 16.99
CA THR A 634 -18.99 36.32 16.27
C THR A 634 -20.27 36.84 16.94
N ALA A 635 -21.18 35.94 17.35
CA ALA A 635 -22.40 36.32 18.06
C ALA A 635 -22.10 36.89 19.45
N LEU A 636 -21.20 36.27 20.21
CA LEU A 636 -20.76 36.77 21.52
C LEU A 636 -20.04 38.13 21.39
N PHE A 637 -19.32 38.38 20.30
CA PHE A 637 -18.67 39.66 20.00
C PHE A 637 -19.65 40.75 19.64
N GLY A 638 -20.66 40.40 18.85
CA GLY A 638 -21.72 41.33 18.50
C GLY A 638 -22.37 41.93 19.73
N TRP A 639 -22.49 41.17 20.82
CA TRP A 639 -23.22 41.53 22.05
C TRP A 639 -22.38 42.04 23.23
N ASN A 640 -21.05 41.93 23.21
CA ASN A 640 -20.21 42.31 24.34
C ASN A 640 -19.41 43.61 24.09
N PHE A 641 -19.30 44.44 25.13
CA PHE A 641 -18.52 45.68 25.11
C PHE A 641 -17.01 45.41 25.09
N MET A 642 -16.55 44.36 25.79
CA MET A 642 -15.14 43.93 25.79
C MET A 642 -14.88 42.93 24.63
N PRO A 643 -13.86 43.13 23.77
CA PRO A 643 -13.60 42.24 22.66
C PRO A 643 -12.72 41.05 23.10
N ILE A 644 -13.33 40.04 23.72
CA ILE A 644 -12.68 38.79 24.14
C ILE A 644 -13.12 37.61 23.27
N TYR A 645 -12.30 37.14 22.31
CA TYR A 645 -12.64 36.02 21.41
C TYR A 645 -11.93 34.74 21.75
N ILE A 646 -12.62 33.66 21.45
CA ILE A 646 -12.08 32.30 21.55
C ILE A 646 -11.68 31.89 20.15
N ASP A 647 -10.38 31.67 19.91
CA ASP A 647 -9.89 30.97 18.72
C ASP A 647 -9.76 29.49 19.12
N ALA A 648 -10.63 28.65 18.56
CA ALA A 648 -10.66 27.22 18.84
C ALA A 648 -9.92 26.47 17.74
N ASP A 649 -8.83 25.79 18.10
CA ASP A 649 -8.17 24.83 17.23
C ASP A 649 -8.43 23.40 17.72
N TYR A 650 -8.48 22.45 16.80
CA TYR A 650 -8.69 21.04 17.10
C TYR A 650 -7.46 20.24 16.69
N THR A 651 -6.99 19.36 17.57
CA THR A 651 -5.94 18.40 17.24
C THR A 651 -6.53 17.14 16.61
N PRO A 652 -5.86 16.55 15.60
CA PRO A 652 -6.32 15.31 15.00
C PRO A 652 -6.28 14.17 16.02
N PRO A 653 -7.24 13.22 15.97
CA PRO A 653 -7.12 12.00 16.74
C PRO A 653 -5.84 11.26 16.30
N LYS A 654 -5.12 10.67 17.25
CA LYS A 654 -3.86 9.98 17.00
C LYS A 654 -3.92 8.57 17.59
N VAL A 655 -3.51 7.58 16.80
CA VAL A 655 -3.28 6.22 17.32
C VAL A 655 -2.02 6.27 18.19
N THR A 656 -2.09 5.75 19.41
CA THR A 656 -0.94 5.75 20.35
C THR A 656 -0.30 4.38 20.47
N SER A 657 -1.09 3.32 20.33
CA SER A 657 -0.62 1.93 20.34
C SER A 657 -1.65 1.01 19.67
N PHE A 658 -1.25 -0.23 19.43
CA PHE A 658 -2.14 -1.29 18.94
C PHE A 658 -2.26 -2.39 20.00
N GLN A 659 -3.48 -2.85 20.23
CA GLN A 659 -3.71 -4.10 20.93
C GLN A 659 -3.67 -5.24 19.91
N ARG A 660 -2.79 -6.22 20.14
CA ARG A 660 -2.70 -7.43 19.32
C ARG A 660 -3.77 -8.44 19.73
N LEU A 661 -4.51 -8.95 18.75
CA LEU A 661 -5.56 -9.95 18.95
C LEU A 661 -5.31 -11.14 18.02
N LEU A 662 -5.00 -12.31 18.57
CA LEU A 662 -4.90 -13.55 17.79
C LEU A 662 -6.32 -14.08 17.51
N LYS A 663 -6.75 -14.07 16.25
CA LYS A 663 -8.03 -14.61 15.80
C LYS A 663 -7.82 -15.52 14.60
N ASP A 664 -8.31 -16.76 14.69
CA ASP A 664 -8.20 -17.76 13.64
C ASP A 664 -6.75 -18.03 13.17
N GLY A 665 -5.77 -17.87 14.06
CA GLY A 665 -4.35 -18.04 13.76
C GLY A 665 -3.70 -16.89 12.98
N VAL A 666 -4.37 -15.72 12.94
CA VAL A 666 -3.89 -14.47 12.34
C VAL A 666 -3.91 -13.37 13.39
N ILE A 667 -2.88 -12.51 13.38
CA ILE A 667 -2.79 -11.35 14.28
C ILE A 667 -3.58 -10.19 13.66
N LYS A 668 -4.59 -9.71 14.38
CA LYS A 668 -5.34 -8.49 14.09
C LYS A 668 -4.97 -7.40 15.07
N PHE A 669 -5.02 -6.14 14.61
CA PHE A 669 -4.68 -5.00 15.44
C PHE A 669 -5.93 -4.15 15.73
N ASP A 670 -6.14 -3.85 17.01
CA ASP A 670 -7.14 -2.87 17.44
C ASP A 670 -6.45 -1.57 17.89
N PRO A 671 -6.67 -0.43 17.20
CA PRO A 671 -5.97 0.81 17.51
C PRO A 671 -6.50 1.48 18.79
N ASN A 672 -5.59 1.82 19.70
CA ASN A 672 -5.88 2.74 20.81
C ASN A 672 -5.77 4.18 20.33
N ILE A 673 -6.90 4.92 20.36
CA ILE A 673 -7.01 6.26 19.77
C ILE A 673 -7.09 7.32 20.88
N GLU A 674 -6.14 8.24 20.89
CA GLU A 674 -6.26 9.49 21.64
C GLU A 674 -7.28 10.39 20.93
N LYS A 675 -8.36 10.75 21.63
CA LYS A 675 -9.44 11.58 21.10
C LYS A 675 -8.95 13.00 20.78
N SER A 676 -9.55 13.63 19.78
CA SER A 676 -9.28 15.03 19.40
C SER A 676 -9.46 15.95 20.62
N LYS A 677 -8.48 16.81 20.89
CA LYS A 677 -8.57 17.84 21.93
C LYS A 677 -8.83 19.20 21.30
N MET A 678 -9.69 19.99 21.94
CA MET A 678 -9.86 21.40 21.59
C MET A 678 -8.82 22.21 22.35
N VAL A 679 -8.03 22.98 21.62
CA VAL A 679 -7.12 23.99 22.16
C VAL A 679 -7.79 25.34 21.91
N ALA A 680 -8.39 25.90 22.94
CA ALA A 680 -8.94 27.25 22.90
C ALA A 680 -7.86 28.24 23.32
N SER A 681 -7.62 29.27 22.50
CA SER A 681 -6.94 30.48 22.95
C SER A 681 -7.96 31.59 23.16
N VAL A 682 -7.77 32.32 24.25
CA VAL A 682 -8.59 33.50 24.55
C VAL A 682 -7.78 34.73 24.18
N VAL A 683 -8.32 35.54 23.28
CA VAL A 683 -7.71 36.78 22.83
C VAL A 683 -8.56 37.95 23.30
N ALA A 684 -7.98 38.80 24.14
CA ALA A 684 -8.58 40.06 24.55
C ALA A 684 -7.95 41.20 23.75
N ASP A 685 -8.76 41.93 22.99
CA ASP A 685 -8.35 43.14 22.27
C ASP A 685 -8.67 44.37 23.14
N PHE A 686 -7.64 45.13 23.52
CA PHE A 686 -7.78 46.34 24.33
C PHE A 686 -7.90 47.61 23.47
N GLY A 687 -7.76 47.52 22.14
CA GLY A 687 -7.85 48.63 21.21
C GLY A 687 -9.01 49.61 21.45
N PRO A 688 -10.24 49.12 21.66
CA PRO A 688 -11.39 49.99 21.92
C PRO A 688 -11.38 50.71 23.27
N LEU A 689 -10.66 50.16 24.25
CA LEU A 689 -10.62 50.68 25.63
C LEU A 689 -9.47 51.67 25.85
N THR A 690 -8.33 51.43 25.20
CA THR A 690 -7.09 52.20 25.40
C THR A 690 -6.78 53.18 24.28
N GLY A 691 -7.54 53.13 23.16
CA GLY A 691 -7.25 53.94 21.96
C GLY A 691 -5.97 53.51 21.22
N ALA A 692 -5.28 52.47 21.70
CA ALA A 692 -4.08 51.90 21.12
C ALA A 692 -4.32 50.41 20.82
N PRO A 693 -4.05 49.93 19.58
CA PRO A 693 -4.46 48.61 19.12
C PRO A 693 -3.56 47.50 19.70
N CYS A 694 -3.79 47.16 20.96
CA CYS A 694 -3.04 46.17 21.71
C CYS A 694 -3.92 44.97 22.02
N ALA A 695 -3.43 43.77 21.73
CA ALA A 695 -4.15 42.52 21.97
C ALA A 695 -3.30 41.54 22.79
N VAL A 696 -3.94 40.84 23.71
CA VAL A 696 -3.32 39.83 24.57
C VAL A 696 -3.98 38.49 24.28
N SER A 697 -3.16 37.47 23.97
CA SER A 697 -3.60 36.09 23.75
C SER A 697 -3.07 35.19 24.85
N ILE A 698 -3.98 34.48 25.51
CA ILE A 698 -3.66 33.42 26.46
C ILE A 698 -3.93 32.10 25.77
N ALA A 699 -2.88 31.31 25.54
CA ALA A 699 -2.97 30.03 24.83
C ALA A 699 -2.16 28.93 25.57
N PRO A 700 -2.61 27.66 25.54
CA PRO A 700 -1.82 26.55 26.09
C PRO A 700 -0.46 26.39 25.40
N ASN A 701 -0.37 26.73 24.11
CA ASN A 701 0.85 26.74 23.31
C ASN A 701 0.98 28.11 22.62
N ALA A 702 2.07 28.84 22.85
CA ALA A 702 2.32 30.12 22.18
C ALA A 702 2.55 29.90 20.67
N LYS A 703 1.68 30.46 19.83
CA LYS A 703 1.92 30.68 18.40
C LYS A 703 1.96 32.19 18.16
N GLU A 704 2.79 32.63 17.23
CA GLU A 704 2.84 34.04 16.80
C GLU A 704 1.45 34.53 16.35
N PHE A 705 1.15 35.79 16.66
CA PHE A 705 -0.11 36.42 16.29
C PHE A 705 -0.21 36.58 14.76
N ASN A 706 -1.30 36.11 14.15
CA ASN A 706 -1.68 36.47 12.78
C ASN A 706 -2.80 37.52 12.83
N PHE A 707 -2.44 38.80 12.97
CA PHE A 707 -3.37 39.90 12.69
C PHE A 707 -3.30 40.26 11.20
N LEU A 708 -4.43 40.69 10.62
CA LEU A 708 -4.43 41.52 9.41
C LEU A 708 -3.94 42.91 9.82
N ALA A 709 -2.62 43.04 9.98
CA ALA A 709 -1.96 44.28 10.37
C ALA A 709 -1.63 45.13 9.14
N PHE A 710 -1.58 46.45 9.31
CA PHE A 710 -0.92 47.32 8.35
C PHE A 710 0.60 47.08 8.42
N ASP A 711 1.25 46.98 7.26
CA ASP A 711 2.69 46.74 7.18
C ASP A 711 3.47 47.87 7.90
N GLY A 712 4.38 47.51 8.82
CA GLY A 712 5.34 48.46 9.43
C GLY A 712 5.18 48.85 10.90
N ILE A 713 4.14 48.45 11.65
CA ILE A 713 4.01 48.75 13.10
C ILE A 713 3.48 47.53 13.88
N THR A 714 4.38 46.63 14.28
CA THR A 714 4.07 45.48 15.15
C THR A 714 5.17 45.24 16.18
N VAL A 715 4.82 45.27 17.47
CA VAL A 715 5.69 44.80 18.56
C VAL A 715 5.02 43.60 19.19
N ASN A 716 5.62 42.42 19.03
CA ASN A 716 5.13 41.16 19.58
C ASN A 716 6.09 40.64 20.66
N TYR A 717 5.54 40.23 21.80
CA TYR A 717 6.25 39.52 22.86
C TYR A 717 5.53 38.20 23.14
N CYS A 718 6.25 37.08 23.02
CA CYS A 718 5.74 35.76 23.34
C CYS A 718 6.66 35.10 24.36
N ASP A 719 6.14 34.71 25.53
CA ASP A 719 6.82 33.75 26.41
C ASP A 719 6.25 32.36 26.12
N ALA A 720 7.01 31.58 25.34
CA ALA A 720 6.70 30.20 25.02
C ALA A 720 7.49 29.29 25.97
N ARG A 721 6.82 28.75 27.00
CA ARG A 721 7.48 27.78 27.90
C ARG A 721 7.46 26.40 27.26
N THR A 722 8.57 26.05 26.61
CA THR A 722 8.74 24.83 25.78
C THR A 722 8.99 23.54 26.57
N LYS A 723 9.09 23.57 27.90
CA LYS A 723 9.32 22.36 28.71
C LYS A 723 8.26 22.21 29.80
N THR A 724 7.40 21.21 29.60
CA THR A 724 6.67 20.56 30.70
C THR A 724 7.72 19.97 31.65
N GLY A 725 7.89 20.58 32.82
CA GLY A 725 8.63 19.96 33.91
C GLY A 725 7.85 18.75 34.40
N ALA A 726 8.13 17.58 33.83
CA ALA A 726 7.64 16.30 34.34
C ALA A 726 8.52 15.91 35.52
N THR A 727 7.96 15.87 36.73
CA THR A 727 8.58 15.18 37.85
C THR A 727 8.18 13.71 37.79
N SER A 728 9.12 12.88 37.32
CA SER A 728 9.00 11.42 37.32
C SER A 728 9.40 10.89 38.71
N SER A 729 8.48 10.22 39.39
CA SER A 729 8.79 9.41 40.58
C SER A 729 8.87 7.91 40.27
N GLY A 730 8.70 7.50 39.00
CA GLY A 730 8.83 6.12 38.51
C GLY A 730 8.34 5.95 37.07
N ALA A 731 8.69 4.84 36.41
CA ALA A 731 8.44 4.58 34.97
C ALA A 731 6.96 4.66 34.56
N ASN A 732 6.03 4.50 35.50
CA ASN A 732 4.60 4.49 35.24
C ASN A 732 3.87 5.71 35.83
N ASN A 733 4.58 6.68 36.42
CA ASN A 733 3.94 7.81 37.09
C ASN A 733 4.60 9.14 36.73
N ILE A 734 4.17 9.65 35.58
CA ILE A 734 4.49 11.01 35.12
C ILE A 734 3.36 11.92 35.57
N THR A 735 3.54 12.59 36.71
CA THR A 735 2.63 13.63 37.17
C THR A 735 2.96 14.96 36.49
N TYR A 736 2.03 15.44 35.67
CA TYR A 736 2.09 16.76 35.06
C TYR A 736 1.43 17.77 36.02
N ASP A 737 2.16 18.78 36.47
CA ASP A 737 1.62 19.85 37.31
C ASP A 737 0.71 20.77 36.45
N PRO A 738 -0.62 20.76 36.67
CA PRO A 738 -1.54 21.57 35.86
C PRO A 738 -1.43 23.08 36.15
N ASN A 739 -0.79 23.48 37.25
CA ASN A 739 -0.71 24.89 37.66
C ASN A 739 0.46 25.67 37.04
N LYS A 740 1.30 25.05 36.19
CA LYS A 740 2.49 25.67 35.58
C LYS A 740 2.53 25.72 34.04
N THR A 741 1.41 25.55 33.34
CA THR A 741 1.38 25.17 31.90
C THR A 741 0.88 26.22 30.89
N ARG A 742 0.75 27.50 31.23
CA ARG A 742 0.21 28.52 30.30
C ARG A 742 1.32 29.32 29.63
N SER A 743 1.37 29.31 28.30
CA SER A 743 2.18 30.26 27.52
C SER A 743 1.37 31.54 27.29
N TYR A 744 2.02 32.70 27.25
CA TYR A 744 1.34 33.97 26.98
C TYR A 744 2.05 34.71 25.84
N CYS A 745 1.24 35.21 24.92
CA CYS A 745 1.69 36.11 23.86
C CYS A 745 0.91 37.42 24.03
N GLY A 746 1.62 38.55 24.01
CA GLY A 746 1.04 39.89 23.98
C GLY A 746 1.70 40.69 22.85
N GLY A 747 0.91 41.38 22.05
CA GLY A 747 1.44 42.21 20.97
C GLY A 747 0.56 43.42 20.69
N CYS A 748 1.18 44.53 20.31
CA CYS A 748 0.48 45.71 19.81
C CYS A 748 0.69 45.81 18.30
N SER A 749 -0.41 45.82 17.55
CA SER A 749 -0.43 45.91 16.09
C SER A 749 -1.62 46.75 15.64
N LEU A 750 -1.42 47.76 14.79
CA LEU A 750 -2.53 48.43 14.10
C LEU A 750 -3.21 47.42 13.18
N ASN A 751 -4.38 46.92 13.60
CA ASN A 751 -5.20 46.01 12.83
C ASN A 751 -6.52 46.70 12.44
N PHE A 752 -7.11 46.27 11.31
CA PHE A 752 -8.37 46.83 10.81
C PHE A 752 -9.51 46.71 11.82
N VAL A 753 -9.47 45.69 12.67
CA VAL A 753 -10.47 45.40 13.73
C VAL A 753 -10.46 46.51 14.78
N GLY A 754 -9.29 46.93 15.25
CA GLY A 754 -9.04 47.99 16.22
C GLY A 754 -9.53 49.34 15.72
N VAL A 755 -9.23 49.67 14.46
CA VAL A 755 -9.70 50.91 13.81
C VAL A 755 -11.22 50.92 13.65
N ALA A 756 -11.81 49.84 13.11
CA ALA A 756 -13.25 49.72 12.96
C ALA A 756 -13.99 49.76 14.33
N SER A 757 -13.37 49.20 15.36
CA SER A 757 -13.92 49.20 16.71
C SER A 757 -13.78 50.54 17.44
N GLY A 758 -12.74 51.34 17.17
CA GLY A 758 -12.58 52.70 17.68
C GLY A 758 -13.52 53.73 17.03
N VAL A 759 -13.87 53.53 15.76
CA VAL A 759 -14.86 54.36 15.04
C VAL A 759 -16.30 54.03 15.47
N ALA A 760 -16.56 52.78 15.87
CA ALA A 760 -17.88 52.35 16.29
C ALA A 760 -18.15 52.53 17.81
N SER A 761 -17.11 52.59 18.65
CA SER A 761 -17.25 52.91 20.08
C SER A 761 -17.53 54.39 20.34
N SER A 762 -17.21 55.28 19.40
CA SER A 762 -17.54 56.71 19.49
C SER A 762 -18.99 57.05 19.11
N THR A 763 -19.77 56.09 18.58
CA THR A 763 -21.08 56.37 17.96
C THR A 763 -22.28 55.57 18.49
N ALA A 764 -22.15 54.60 19.42
CA ALA A 764 -23.32 53.82 19.85
C ALA A 764 -23.36 53.47 21.35
N ALA A 765 -24.39 53.98 22.03
CA ALA A 765 -24.82 53.62 23.39
C ALA A 765 -25.62 52.29 23.45
N THR A 766 -25.36 51.35 22.54
CA THR A 766 -26.07 50.06 22.45
C THR A 766 -25.09 48.90 22.58
N SER A 767 -25.48 47.87 23.32
CA SER A 767 -24.73 46.61 23.54
C SER A 767 -24.45 45.81 22.26
N PHE A 768 -25.01 46.22 21.11
CA PHE A 768 -24.83 45.54 19.82
C PHE A 768 -24.02 46.39 18.83
N ASN A 769 -22.98 45.80 18.23
CA ASN A 769 -22.14 46.46 17.21
C ASN A 769 -22.18 45.69 15.86
N PRO A 770 -22.94 46.18 14.86
CA PRO A 770 -23.14 45.48 13.58
C PRO A 770 -21.87 45.45 12.71
N ILE A 771 -21.00 46.46 12.80
CA ILE A 771 -19.75 46.52 12.03
C ILE A 771 -18.78 45.45 12.54
N LYS A 772 -18.65 45.31 13.87
CA LYS A 772 -17.85 44.24 14.49
C LYS A 772 -18.35 42.86 14.10
N MET A 773 -19.67 42.65 14.17
CA MET A 773 -20.30 41.39 13.75
C MET A 773 -20.00 41.08 12.28
N GLY A 774 -20.12 42.06 11.37
CA GLY A 774 -19.85 41.90 9.95
C GLY A 774 -18.40 41.52 9.63
N VAL A 775 -17.42 42.16 10.27
CA VAL A 775 -15.98 41.87 10.06
C VAL A 775 -15.62 40.45 10.54
N TYR A 776 -16.13 40.03 11.70
CA TYR A 776 -15.88 38.69 12.22
C TYR A 776 -16.61 37.61 11.43
N LEU A 777 -17.84 37.88 10.97
CA LEU A 777 -18.56 36.99 10.06
C LEU A 777 -17.77 36.79 8.75
N PHE A 778 -17.25 37.89 8.16
CA PHE A 778 -16.40 37.81 6.98
C PHE A 778 -15.13 36.99 7.24
N ARG A 779 -14.45 37.23 8.38
CA ARG A 779 -13.27 36.44 8.80
C ARG A 779 -13.60 34.95 8.93
N ALA A 780 -14.72 34.61 9.57
CA ALA A 780 -15.17 33.23 9.74
C ALA A 780 -15.40 32.55 8.38
N VAL A 781 -16.11 33.24 7.47
CA VAL A 781 -16.35 32.76 6.10
C VAL A 781 -15.04 32.64 5.32
N TYR A 782 -14.14 33.62 5.42
CA TYR A 782 -12.83 33.59 4.75
C TYR A 782 -11.95 32.44 5.26
N ARG A 783 -11.84 32.25 6.58
CA ARG A 783 -11.13 31.11 7.20
C ARG A 783 -11.74 29.77 6.77
N PHE A 784 -13.06 29.68 6.73
CA PHE A 784 -13.76 28.49 6.27
C PHE A 784 -13.46 28.18 4.80
N VAL A 785 -13.58 29.17 3.92
CA VAL A 785 -13.32 29.02 2.48
C VAL A 785 -11.86 28.66 2.20
N THR A 786 -10.92 29.32 2.87
CA THR A 786 -9.48 29.02 2.73
C THR A 786 -9.16 27.62 3.27
N ALA A 787 -9.70 27.21 4.42
CA ALA A 787 -9.51 25.86 4.95
C ALA A 787 -10.08 24.77 4.03
N LYS A 788 -11.18 25.04 3.32
CA LYS A 788 -11.76 24.12 2.31
C LYS A 788 -10.97 24.08 1.00
N LYS A 789 -10.12 25.07 0.74
CA LYS A 789 -9.25 25.11 -0.45
C LYS A 789 -7.93 24.35 -0.27
N ASP A 790 -7.62 23.84 0.93
CA ASP A 790 -6.39 23.09 1.24
C ASP A 790 -6.09 22.05 0.14
N PRO A 791 -4.98 22.20 -0.61
CA PRO A 791 -4.66 21.34 -1.75
C PRO A 791 -4.23 19.93 -1.34
N VAL A 792 -3.89 19.73 -0.07
CA VAL A 792 -3.32 18.48 0.44
C VAL A 792 -4.37 17.70 1.24
N ASN A 793 -5.04 18.34 2.22
CA ASN A 793 -5.87 17.64 3.21
C ASN A 793 -7.36 17.57 2.90
N VAL A 794 -7.83 18.34 1.94
CA VAL A 794 -9.21 18.22 1.47
C VAL A 794 -9.19 17.30 0.26
N PRO A 795 -9.99 16.23 0.21
CA PRO A 795 -9.96 15.28 -0.90
C PRO A 795 -10.15 15.98 -2.25
N LYS A 796 -9.18 15.79 -3.16
CA LYS A 796 -9.22 16.26 -4.55
C LYS A 796 -8.80 15.12 -5.48
N ALA A 797 -9.61 14.88 -6.50
CA ALA A 797 -9.32 13.98 -7.60
C ALA A 797 -9.40 14.75 -8.91
N PHE A 798 -8.54 14.34 -9.84
CA PHE A 798 -8.55 14.74 -11.23
C PHE A 798 -8.56 13.47 -12.08
N ASN A 799 -9.24 13.51 -13.22
CA ASN A 799 -9.38 12.38 -14.11
C ASN A 799 -8.98 12.80 -15.52
N VAL A 800 -7.71 12.62 -15.88
CA VAL A 800 -7.13 13.18 -17.11
C VAL A 800 -7.28 12.19 -18.27
N ASP A 801 -7.94 12.61 -19.34
CA ASP A 801 -7.95 11.88 -20.60
C ASP A 801 -6.77 12.31 -21.47
N LEU A 802 -5.77 11.44 -21.59
CA LEU A 802 -4.53 11.72 -22.33
C LEU A 802 -4.77 12.05 -23.80
N ALA A 803 -5.79 11.46 -24.44
CA ALA A 803 -6.09 11.75 -25.83
C ALA A 803 -6.60 13.18 -26.01
N LYS A 804 -7.50 13.63 -25.12
CA LYS A 804 -8.03 15.01 -25.13
C LYS A 804 -6.94 16.05 -24.82
N VAL A 805 -6.02 15.71 -23.92
CA VAL A 805 -4.85 16.55 -23.59
C VAL A 805 -3.92 16.67 -24.80
N ALA A 806 -3.59 15.55 -25.45
CA ALA A 806 -2.75 15.54 -26.65
C ALA A 806 -3.39 16.29 -27.84
N ASP A 807 -4.70 16.15 -28.04
CA ASP A 807 -5.43 16.89 -29.07
C ASP A 807 -5.41 18.40 -28.81
N THR A 808 -5.56 18.82 -27.55
CA THR A 808 -5.44 20.23 -27.16
C THR A 808 -4.03 20.75 -27.42
N TYR A 809 -3.00 19.99 -27.05
CA TYR A 809 -1.61 20.34 -27.32
C TYR A 809 -1.31 20.45 -28.82
N ARG A 810 -1.80 19.52 -29.65
CA ARG A 810 -1.67 19.59 -31.12
C ARG A 810 -2.32 20.85 -31.71
N ARG A 811 -3.46 21.29 -31.14
CA ARG A 811 -4.20 22.46 -31.62
C ARG A 811 -3.52 23.78 -31.29
N TYR A 812 -2.95 23.91 -30.08
CA TYR A 812 -2.46 25.18 -29.55
C TYR A 812 -0.93 25.25 -29.39
N GLY A 813 -0.20 24.14 -29.58
CA GLY A 813 1.25 24.03 -29.36
C GLY A 813 1.69 24.06 -27.88
N THR A 814 0.79 24.46 -26.97
CA THR A 814 0.95 24.48 -25.50
C THR A 814 -0.40 24.16 -24.86
N ILE A 815 -0.45 23.93 -23.54
CA ILE A 815 -1.72 23.81 -22.80
C ILE A 815 -2.11 25.17 -22.21
N PRO A 816 -3.19 25.82 -22.70
CA PRO A 816 -3.67 27.07 -22.13
C PRO A 816 -4.11 26.92 -20.66
N LYS A 817 -3.89 27.95 -19.83
CA LYS A 817 -4.16 27.89 -18.37
C LYS A 817 -5.64 27.70 -18.05
N ASP A 818 -6.51 28.28 -18.86
CA ASP A 818 -7.97 28.16 -18.82
C ASP A 818 -8.48 26.75 -19.19
N CYS A 819 -7.67 25.95 -19.90
CA CYS A 819 -7.99 24.55 -20.20
C CYS A 819 -7.70 23.59 -19.04
N VAL A 820 -6.86 23.98 -18.07
CA VAL A 820 -6.33 23.06 -17.03
C VAL A 820 -7.44 22.40 -16.24
N ASP A 821 -8.43 23.17 -15.78
CA ASP A 821 -9.56 22.65 -14.99
C ASP A 821 -10.46 21.72 -15.81
N GLN A 822 -10.62 21.99 -17.11
CA GLN A 822 -11.44 21.19 -18.02
C GLN A 822 -10.76 19.85 -18.33
N LEU A 823 -9.48 19.91 -18.69
CA LEU A 823 -8.65 18.73 -18.97
C LEU A 823 -8.45 17.88 -17.72
N GLY A 824 -8.30 18.50 -16.55
CA GLY A 824 -8.24 17.83 -15.25
C GLY A 824 -9.52 17.07 -14.88
N GLN A 825 -10.65 17.37 -15.53
CA GLN A 825 -11.91 16.63 -15.39
C GLN A 825 -12.13 15.62 -16.54
N GLY A 826 -11.17 15.49 -17.45
CA GLY A 826 -11.26 14.56 -18.58
C GLY A 826 -12.16 15.09 -19.69
N LEU A 827 -12.37 16.41 -19.74
CA LEU A 827 -13.16 17.09 -20.75
C LEU A 827 -12.22 17.67 -21.83
N LYS A 828 -12.79 18.01 -22.99
CA LYS A 828 -12.05 18.76 -24.03
C LYS A 828 -11.93 20.23 -23.63
N CYS A 829 -10.91 20.92 -24.15
CA CYS A 829 -10.81 22.36 -23.93
C CYS A 829 -11.77 23.15 -24.84
N PHE A 830 -12.64 23.93 -24.20
CA PHE A 830 -13.53 24.92 -24.80
C PHE A 830 -13.43 26.24 -24.03
N GLN A 831 -14.26 27.23 -24.40
CA GLN A 831 -14.25 28.57 -23.80
C GLN A 831 -14.47 28.55 -22.28
N ASP A 832 -15.28 27.62 -21.77
CA ASP A 832 -15.57 27.47 -20.36
C ASP A 832 -15.92 26.01 -20.00
N ILE A 833 -15.99 25.71 -18.72
CA ILE A 833 -16.24 24.36 -18.21
C ILE A 833 -17.65 23.83 -18.50
N CYS A 834 -18.66 24.70 -18.55
CA CYS A 834 -20.02 24.31 -18.91
C CYS A 834 -20.09 23.91 -20.39
N SER A 835 -19.38 24.65 -21.26
CA SER A 835 -19.22 24.30 -22.68
C SER A 835 -18.60 22.92 -22.82
N ALA A 836 -17.54 22.65 -22.05
CA ALA A 836 -16.87 21.35 -22.07
C ALA A 836 -17.76 20.20 -21.58
N LYS A 837 -18.57 20.40 -20.53
CA LYS A 837 -19.53 19.40 -20.05
C LYS A 837 -20.68 19.17 -21.02
N ALA A 838 -21.19 20.23 -21.65
CA ALA A 838 -22.23 20.12 -22.67
C ALA A 838 -21.72 19.36 -23.90
N ALA A 839 -20.49 19.63 -24.33
CA ALA A 839 -19.85 18.86 -25.40
C ALA A 839 -19.69 17.39 -25.00
N ASP A 840 -19.12 17.08 -23.82
CA ASP A 840 -18.94 15.69 -23.37
C ASP A 840 -20.26 14.93 -23.25
N TYR A 841 -21.34 15.58 -22.78
CA TYR A 841 -22.69 15.00 -22.76
C TYR A 841 -23.17 14.64 -24.17
N PHE A 842 -23.02 15.57 -25.13
CA PHE A 842 -23.42 15.34 -26.52
C PHE A 842 -22.64 14.18 -27.16
N GLU A 843 -21.31 14.13 -26.95
CA GLU A 843 -20.45 13.08 -27.49
C GLU A 843 -20.82 11.70 -26.93
N ARG A 844 -21.14 11.61 -25.63
CA ARG A 844 -21.57 10.35 -25.00
C ARG A 844 -22.92 9.87 -25.51
N LEU A 845 -23.87 10.79 -25.69
CA LEU A 845 -25.23 10.46 -26.13
C LEU A 845 -25.27 10.04 -27.60
N THR A 846 -24.53 10.74 -28.47
CA THR A 846 -24.62 10.57 -29.93
C THR A 846 -23.49 9.76 -30.53
N GLY A 847 -22.34 9.67 -29.86
CA GLY A 847 -21.09 9.12 -30.42
C GLY A 847 -20.39 10.04 -31.43
N GLY A 848 -20.99 11.18 -31.81
CA GLY A 848 -20.40 12.15 -32.72
C GLY A 848 -19.42 13.10 -32.01
N LYS A 849 -18.29 13.40 -32.62
CA LYS A 849 -17.27 14.32 -32.09
C LYS A 849 -17.71 15.77 -32.28
N VAL A 850 -17.68 16.52 -31.19
CA VAL A 850 -17.94 17.96 -31.18
C VAL A 850 -16.71 18.71 -31.66
N THR A 851 -16.91 19.62 -32.61
CA THR A 851 -15.87 20.51 -33.16
C THR A 851 -15.99 21.92 -32.59
N GLU A 852 -17.21 22.41 -32.38
CA GLU A 852 -17.49 23.74 -31.86
C GLU A 852 -18.76 23.70 -31.00
N ILE A 853 -18.77 24.45 -29.90
CA ILE A 853 -19.93 24.63 -29.05
C ILE A 853 -20.08 26.11 -28.66
N THR A 854 -21.30 26.61 -28.74
CA THR A 854 -21.65 27.97 -28.32
C THR A 854 -22.74 27.89 -27.27
N ILE A 855 -22.51 28.48 -26.09
CA ILE A 855 -23.52 28.60 -25.05
C ILE A 855 -24.26 29.93 -25.20
N GLN A 856 -25.58 29.88 -25.14
CA GLN A 856 -26.43 31.04 -24.93
C GLN A 856 -27.17 30.90 -23.60
N ASP A 857 -27.11 31.94 -22.77
CA ASP A 857 -28.00 32.02 -21.61
C ASP A 857 -29.44 32.13 -22.13
N ALA A 858 -30.35 31.30 -21.61
CA ALA A 858 -31.74 31.39 -22.02
C ALA A 858 -32.28 32.76 -21.56
N THR A 859 -32.65 33.60 -22.52
CA THR A 859 -33.29 34.89 -22.24
C THR A 859 -34.57 34.66 -21.43
N GLN A 860 -34.76 35.46 -20.38
CA GLN A 860 -35.94 35.48 -19.50
C GLN A 860 -37.21 35.93 -20.23
N SER A 861 -37.60 35.30 -21.33
CA SER A 861 -38.87 35.55 -21.99
C SER A 861 -39.77 34.33 -21.88
N ASN A 862 -40.64 34.38 -20.86
CA ASN A 862 -41.92 33.66 -20.74
C ASN A 862 -41.95 32.22 -20.21
N GLU A 863 -41.22 31.90 -19.13
CA GLU A 863 -41.62 30.76 -18.27
C GLU A 863 -41.98 31.23 -16.86
N ARG A 864 -43.26 31.01 -16.52
CA ARG A 864 -43.87 31.29 -15.23
C ARG A 864 -43.13 30.52 -14.12
N GLN A 865 -42.67 31.26 -13.13
CA GLN A 865 -42.48 30.87 -11.72
C GLN A 865 -42.31 29.37 -11.44
N PHE A 866 -41.07 28.88 -11.59
CA PHE A 866 -40.57 27.76 -10.80
C PHE A 866 -39.23 28.17 -10.15
N ASN A 867 -39.28 28.45 -8.84
CA ASN A 867 -38.19 28.57 -7.87
C ASN A 867 -36.76 28.94 -8.38
N ASN A 868 -36.48 30.24 -8.44
CA ASN A 868 -35.27 30.99 -8.01
C ASN A 868 -33.85 30.37 -7.93
N ASN A 869 -33.47 29.26 -8.58
CA ASN A 869 -32.05 28.83 -8.57
C ASN A 869 -31.55 28.02 -9.79
N SER A 870 -32.30 27.97 -10.89
CA SER A 870 -31.95 27.16 -12.07
C SER A 870 -31.60 28.04 -13.29
N TYR A 871 -30.29 28.28 -13.52
CA TYR A 871 -29.78 28.92 -14.73
C TYR A 871 -29.88 27.96 -15.92
N SER A 872 -31.05 27.95 -16.58
CA SER A 872 -31.22 27.21 -17.84
C SER A 872 -30.37 27.87 -18.93
N ARG A 873 -29.46 27.11 -19.53
CA ARG A 873 -28.59 27.49 -20.64
C ARG A 873 -28.89 26.63 -21.85
N ARG A 874 -28.60 27.15 -23.05
CA ARG A 874 -28.78 26.44 -24.32
C ARG A 874 -27.42 26.24 -24.99
N ALA A 875 -27.12 24.98 -25.31
CA ALA A 875 -25.92 24.61 -26.05
C ALA A 875 -26.24 24.49 -27.55
N TRP A 876 -25.47 25.17 -28.39
CA TRP A 876 -25.46 25.00 -29.84
C TRP A 876 -24.20 24.24 -30.23
N VAL A 877 -24.37 23.04 -30.79
CA VAL A 877 -23.28 22.07 -31.01
C VAL A 877 -23.10 21.81 -32.50
N LYS A 878 -21.89 22.05 -33.00
CA LYS A 878 -21.42 21.54 -34.30
C LYS A 878 -20.63 20.25 -34.07
N SER A 879 -20.94 19.21 -34.84
CA SER A 879 -20.30 17.90 -34.71
C SER A 879 -20.12 17.23 -36.06
N ASP A 880 -19.34 16.16 -36.08
CA ASP A 880 -19.21 15.27 -37.25
C ASP A 880 -20.47 14.42 -37.52
N LEU A 881 -21.45 14.42 -36.60
CA LEU A 881 -22.68 13.66 -36.71
C LEU A 881 -23.53 14.09 -37.90
N CYS A 882 -23.60 15.40 -38.16
CA CYS A 882 -24.44 15.97 -39.22
C CYS A 882 -23.93 17.34 -39.66
N GLN A 883 -24.23 17.70 -40.91
CA GLN A 883 -23.95 19.05 -41.42
C GLN A 883 -24.99 20.04 -40.86
N GLY A 884 -24.61 20.79 -39.83
CA GLY A 884 -25.46 21.79 -39.17
C GLY A 884 -25.25 21.80 -37.66
N GLU A 885 -26.12 22.51 -36.94
CA GLU A 885 -26.08 22.64 -35.49
C GLU A 885 -27.16 21.79 -34.82
N THR A 886 -26.82 21.23 -33.66
CA THR A 886 -27.74 20.54 -32.75
C THR A 886 -27.87 21.33 -31.47
N ILE A 887 -29.06 21.36 -30.88
CA ILE A 887 -29.39 22.21 -29.74
C ILE A 887 -29.98 21.36 -28.60
N PHE A 888 -29.57 21.65 -27.37
CA PHE A 888 -30.25 21.17 -26.16
C PHE A 888 -30.11 22.16 -25.01
N ASN A 889 -31.03 22.06 -24.04
CA ASN A 889 -31.01 22.88 -22.83
C ASN A 889 -30.35 22.10 -21.68
N PHE A 890 -29.65 22.80 -20.81
CA PHE A 890 -29.00 22.23 -19.64
C PHE A 890 -28.89 23.28 -18.52
N TYR A 891 -28.64 22.82 -17.30
CA TYR A 891 -28.29 23.66 -16.16
C TYR A 891 -26.80 23.53 -15.89
N CYS A 892 -26.11 24.63 -15.62
CA CYS A 892 -24.71 24.62 -15.19
C CYS A 892 -24.35 25.95 -14.54
N ARG A 893 -23.69 25.92 -13.38
CA ARG A 893 -23.12 27.12 -12.75
C ARG A 893 -21.74 27.42 -13.35
N ASP A 894 -21.26 28.66 -13.24
CA ASP A 894 -19.98 29.10 -13.86
C ASP A 894 -18.76 28.28 -13.44
N ASN A 895 -18.78 27.70 -12.23
CA ASN A 895 -17.75 26.79 -11.75
C ASN A 895 -17.95 25.33 -12.21
N GLY A 896 -18.86 25.08 -13.15
CA GLY A 896 -19.21 23.75 -13.68
C GLY A 896 -20.08 22.90 -12.76
N SER A 897 -20.45 23.37 -11.56
CA SER A 897 -21.26 22.59 -10.62
C SER A 897 -22.74 22.57 -10.99
N GLY A 898 -23.45 21.50 -10.60
CA GLY A 898 -24.87 21.35 -10.88
C GLY A 898 -25.21 21.12 -12.36
N PHE A 899 -24.27 20.54 -13.13
CA PHE A 899 -24.53 20.20 -14.53
C PHE A 899 -25.65 19.16 -14.63
N GLN A 900 -26.77 19.51 -15.25
CA GLN A 900 -27.92 18.62 -15.43
C GLN A 900 -28.61 18.92 -16.76
N VAL A 901 -29.08 17.88 -17.45
CA VAL A 901 -29.84 18.01 -18.69
C VAL A 901 -31.30 17.60 -18.38
N PRO A 902 -32.25 18.56 -18.32
CA PRO A 902 -33.63 18.27 -17.91
C PRO A 902 -34.41 17.40 -18.90
N SER A 903 -33.99 17.35 -20.16
CA SER A 903 -34.56 16.47 -21.16
C SER A 903 -33.48 15.98 -22.12
N GLU A 904 -33.40 14.67 -22.36
CA GLU A 904 -32.45 14.07 -23.31
C GLU A 904 -32.77 14.39 -24.79
N ARG A 905 -33.70 15.32 -25.04
CA ARG A 905 -34.13 15.71 -26.38
C ARG A 905 -33.11 16.66 -27.02
N LEU A 906 -32.40 16.14 -28.01
CA LEU A 906 -31.63 16.93 -28.96
C LEU A 906 -32.55 17.49 -30.06
N TYR A 907 -32.28 18.70 -30.54
CA TYR A 907 -32.98 19.30 -31.68
C TYR A 907 -32.00 19.65 -32.79
N GLY A 908 -32.16 19.05 -33.97
CA GLY A 908 -31.38 19.43 -35.14
C GLY A 908 -31.91 20.71 -35.78
N PHE A 909 -31.02 21.62 -36.19
CA PHE A 909 -31.43 22.85 -36.86
C PHE A 909 -31.52 22.68 -38.39
N SER A 910 -30.57 21.94 -39.00
CA SER A 910 -30.60 21.61 -40.43
C SER A 910 -31.52 20.43 -40.74
N GLY A 911 -32.03 20.32 -41.97
CA GLY A 911 -32.86 19.19 -42.40
C GLY A 911 -32.16 17.84 -42.23
N THR A 912 -30.84 17.81 -42.47
CA THR A 912 -29.98 16.64 -42.29
C THR A 912 -29.86 16.25 -40.81
N CYS A 913 -29.59 17.20 -39.91
CA CYS A 913 -29.51 16.96 -38.48
C CYS A 913 -30.86 16.54 -37.89
N LYS A 914 -31.97 17.18 -38.32
CA LYS A 914 -33.34 16.81 -37.87
C LYS A 914 -33.66 15.36 -38.18
N ARG A 915 -33.28 14.89 -39.37
CA ARG A 915 -33.50 13.49 -39.78
C ARG A 915 -32.66 12.54 -38.94
N ILE A 916 -31.35 12.78 -38.82
CA ILE A 916 -30.43 11.92 -38.06
C ILE A 916 -30.84 11.85 -36.59
N ILE A 917 -31.22 12.97 -35.97
CA ILE A 917 -31.67 12.99 -34.57
C ILE A 917 -33.02 12.29 -34.37
N LYS A 918 -33.96 12.42 -35.33
CA LYS A 918 -35.25 11.71 -35.29
C LYS A 918 -35.13 10.20 -35.52
N GLU A 919 -34.19 9.78 -36.34
CA GLU A 919 -33.97 8.37 -36.70
C GLU A 919 -33.03 7.64 -35.73
N GLY A 920 -32.24 8.39 -34.95
CA GLY A 920 -31.29 7.81 -34.00
C GLY A 920 -31.98 7.27 -32.75
N ASN A 921 -31.86 5.96 -32.53
CA ASN A 921 -32.05 5.35 -31.22
C ASN A 921 -30.77 5.57 -30.39
N TRP A 922 -30.67 6.73 -29.77
CA TRP A 922 -29.57 7.10 -28.88
C TRP A 922 -29.68 6.32 -27.55
N LYS A 923 -28.52 6.03 -26.93
CA LYS A 923 -28.40 5.13 -25.77
C LYS A 923 -28.47 5.84 -24.44
#